data_AF-A0A1E4SUU2-F1
#
_entry.id   AF-A0A1E4SUU2-F1
#
_cell.length_a   1.000
_cell.length_b   1.000
_cell.length_c   1.000
_cell.angle_alpha   90.00
_cell.angle_beta   90.00
_cell.angle_gamma   90.00
#
_symmetry.space_group_name_H-M   'P 1'
#
loop_
_entity.id
_entity.type
_entity.pdbx_description
1 polymer ?
#
loop_
_entity_poly.entity_id
_entity_poly.type
_entity_poly.pdbx_seq_one_letter_code
_entity_poly.pdbx_strand_id
1 'polypeptide(L)'
;MCHSAFHLNFGEQTNFIIGRNGSGKSAVLTGISVALGVKASETDRGNSLKGLIMHGKNVARAIVTFKNEGPEAYKPEEYGHKIIIERVLYISKPPSCNIKNEKGKIMSTKKQTIDEILDYFGITIANPMTILTQTEAKTFLAHSTDTGKFKYFMEGTRLQETFNNVKALQSDVKEINQKIRKDSEILTQAKEKLNSALEVWSNFTNSDEFRNQQKLLSGKRLWLEVDSKLQNIEQARTVLKERQQELEKCKLDIDSNSQKKSSNEENLETAKTQVVRLNEEFETINSEKESMKIELTKAQQNVKKVQARIQSLETEVVSDNKSLKETEDKIEIEKDRLQRNTGELFDKYDTAIKKQKEILNKMETDDYKMNEELETLKNKRQTSKQKFIEKITSIKKSISKLSDKLQELEGGSGKLDSYLEDKKNFETGIQLNLQQIQAYKEEEKKCILEYEDDKMKFSKLSTNLKSLENKINDQKSLIEQYETEIENSEEELRNLQSNAIEFNDDIEALINFTEVSMPPIIETLRDSAIKHCSREEAKIMPGDTIEKIDSEIEIIASRLDQIEKEVGINREEAKIQVIKERTNYNNILLKYDQSVQLHNKIASSLQARLENLTSTASLLIQEVNLVFESALKLRGFTGLIDFNFNLGKLTLKVSTKQTEKLRNVESFSGGEKSFAQIAFLLAIWKPMQSKVRGLDEFDVFMDQVNRRLALKLILQKVSENPKTQTIFITPLEITHIEGLDNDTVNIHEIHPPER
;
A
#
# COMPACT_ATOMS: atom_id res chain seq x y z
N MET A 1 -29.36 -83.02 37.34
CA MET A 1 -28.28 -83.83 37.99
C MET A 1 -28.83 -84.54 39.23
N CYS A 2 -28.10 -85.51 39.79
CA CYS A 2 -28.65 -86.50 40.72
C CYS A 2 -28.26 -86.34 42.21
N HIS A 3 -27.34 -85.44 42.56
CA HIS A 3 -26.89 -85.23 43.93
C HIS A 3 -27.35 -83.87 44.47
N SER A 4 -27.75 -83.82 45.73
CA SER A 4 -28.10 -82.60 46.48
C SER A 4 -26.85 -81.84 46.93
N ALA A 5 -25.85 -82.57 47.43
CA ALA A 5 -24.48 -82.15 47.66
C ALA A 5 -23.54 -83.32 47.34
N PHE A 6 -22.41 -83.04 46.70
CA PHE A 6 -21.39 -84.04 46.37
C PHE A 6 -20.02 -83.39 46.42
N HIS A 7 -19.03 -84.08 47.00
CA HIS A 7 -17.66 -83.63 47.12
C HIS A 7 -16.74 -84.83 46.89
N LEU A 8 -15.68 -84.63 46.12
CA LEU A 8 -14.70 -85.64 45.74
C LEU A 8 -13.32 -84.98 45.70
N ASN A 9 -12.33 -85.61 46.34
CA ASN A 9 -10.94 -85.16 46.33
C ASN A 9 -10.13 -86.10 45.46
N PHE A 10 -9.62 -85.59 44.34
CA PHE A 10 -8.78 -86.36 43.42
C PHE A 10 -7.35 -86.51 43.95
N GLY A 11 -6.75 -87.67 43.75
CA GLY A 11 -5.31 -87.88 43.86
C GLY A 11 -4.56 -87.27 42.66
N GLU A 12 -3.24 -87.16 42.76
CA GLU A 12 -2.45 -86.29 41.88
C GLU A 12 -2.37 -86.77 40.42
N GLN A 13 -2.31 -88.08 40.18
CA GLN A 13 -2.11 -88.66 38.84
C GLN A 13 -3.34 -89.44 38.34
N THR A 14 -3.54 -90.69 38.77
CA THR A 14 -4.61 -91.56 38.23
C THR A 14 -5.78 -91.67 39.19
N ASN A 15 -7.00 -91.43 38.71
CA ASN A 15 -8.23 -91.51 39.49
C ASN A 15 -9.26 -92.38 38.78
N PHE A 16 -9.65 -93.50 39.39
CA PHE A 16 -10.79 -94.31 38.94
C PHE A 16 -12.03 -93.97 39.75
N ILE A 17 -13.16 -93.78 39.08
CA ILE A 17 -14.47 -93.57 39.68
C ILE A 17 -15.34 -94.78 39.35
N ILE A 18 -15.66 -95.57 40.37
CA ILE A 18 -16.45 -96.80 40.28
C ILE A 18 -17.81 -96.64 40.96
N GLY A 19 -18.73 -97.58 40.71
CA GLY A 19 -20.06 -97.62 41.32
C GLY A 19 -21.16 -98.04 40.35
N ARG A 20 -22.34 -98.34 40.87
CA ARG A 20 -23.46 -98.89 40.08
C ARG A 20 -23.99 -97.93 39.01
N ASN A 21 -24.68 -98.46 38.01
CA ASN A 21 -25.35 -97.63 37.00
C ASN A 21 -26.42 -96.75 37.66
N GLY A 22 -26.48 -95.48 37.24
CA GLY A 22 -27.35 -94.47 37.85
C GLY A 22 -26.85 -93.84 39.15
N SER A 23 -25.67 -94.21 39.68
CA SER A 23 -25.12 -93.58 40.90
C SER A 23 -24.60 -92.16 40.71
N GLY A 24 -24.57 -91.64 39.48
CA GLY A 24 -24.16 -90.27 39.17
C GLY A 24 -22.68 -90.09 38.78
N LYS A 25 -21.92 -91.17 38.54
CA LYS A 25 -20.48 -91.09 38.17
C LYS A 25 -20.15 -90.07 37.07
N SER A 26 -20.80 -90.16 35.90
CA SER A 26 -20.61 -89.23 34.78
C SER A 26 -20.96 -87.76 35.11
N ALA A 27 -21.71 -87.52 36.19
CA ALA A 27 -21.99 -86.17 36.68
C ALA A 27 -20.73 -85.46 37.19
N VAL A 28 -19.67 -86.21 37.55
CA VAL A 28 -18.38 -85.64 37.97
C VAL A 28 -17.68 -84.92 36.81
N LEU A 29 -17.42 -85.63 35.69
CA LEU A 29 -16.83 -85.00 34.49
C LEU A 29 -17.73 -83.89 33.93
N THR A 30 -19.04 -84.11 33.90
CA THR A 30 -20.03 -83.07 33.53
C THR A 30 -19.89 -81.83 34.41
N GLY A 31 -19.76 -82.01 35.73
CA GLY A 31 -19.61 -80.91 36.70
C GLY A 31 -18.31 -80.13 36.52
N ILE A 32 -17.20 -80.81 36.22
CA ILE A 32 -15.90 -80.21 35.90
C ILE A 32 -16.01 -79.36 34.63
N SER A 33 -16.48 -79.94 33.52
CA SER A 33 -16.65 -79.22 32.25
C SER A 33 -17.57 -78.00 32.40
N VAL A 34 -18.67 -78.14 33.15
CA VAL A 34 -19.58 -77.02 33.45
C VAL A 34 -18.87 -75.93 34.27
N ALA A 35 -18.17 -76.26 35.35
CA ALA A 35 -17.46 -75.27 36.16
C ALA A 35 -16.47 -74.45 35.33
N LEU A 36 -15.76 -75.11 34.43
CA LEU A 36 -14.65 -74.57 33.65
C LEU A 36 -15.06 -73.96 32.29
N GLY A 37 -16.35 -73.78 32.03
CA GLY A 37 -16.83 -72.88 30.97
C GLY A 37 -17.32 -73.53 29.66
N VAL A 38 -17.42 -74.87 29.60
CA VAL A 38 -17.96 -75.63 28.45
C VAL A 38 -19.47 -75.33 28.26
N LYS A 39 -19.99 -75.48 27.03
CA LYS A 39 -21.41 -75.27 26.73
C LYS A 39 -22.24 -76.49 27.16
N ALA A 40 -23.49 -76.28 27.57
CA ALA A 40 -24.36 -77.39 28.00
C ALA A 40 -24.53 -78.48 26.90
N SER A 41 -24.68 -78.06 25.64
CA SER A 41 -24.78 -78.93 24.46
C SER A 41 -23.58 -79.86 24.24
N GLU A 42 -22.44 -79.56 24.84
CA GLU A 42 -21.18 -80.31 24.73
C GLU A 42 -20.98 -81.27 25.93
N THR A 43 -22.00 -81.46 26.78
CA THR A 43 -21.87 -82.28 28.01
C THR A 43 -22.76 -83.52 28.05
N ASP A 44 -23.42 -83.90 26.94
CA ASP A 44 -24.38 -85.02 26.80
C ASP A 44 -25.60 -85.04 27.75
N ARG A 45 -25.64 -84.17 28.76
CA ARG A 45 -26.65 -84.17 29.83
C ARG A 45 -27.75 -83.10 29.66
N GLY A 46 -27.71 -82.32 28.58
CA GLY A 46 -28.85 -81.50 28.13
C GLY A 46 -28.49 -80.21 27.40
N ASN A 47 -29.40 -79.72 26.56
CA ASN A 47 -29.16 -78.56 25.68
C ASN A 47 -29.07 -77.20 26.41
N SER A 48 -29.33 -77.13 27.72
CA SER A 48 -29.22 -75.89 28.50
C SER A 48 -28.70 -76.16 29.92
N LEU A 49 -27.96 -75.18 30.47
CA LEU A 49 -27.43 -75.26 31.84
C LEU A 49 -28.54 -75.39 32.90
N LYS A 50 -29.76 -74.92 32.61
CA LYS A 50 -30.92 -75.10 33.51
C LYS A 50 -31.29 -76.59 33.67
N GLY A 51 -31.17 -77.39 32.62
CA GLY A 51 -31.43 -78.84 32.66
C GLY A 51 -30.45 -79.63 33.53
N LEU A 52 -29.31 -79.04 33.89
CA LEU A 52 -28.32 -79.67 34.76
C LEU A 52 -28.66 -79.48 36.26
N ILE A 53 -29.58 -78.57 36.60
CA ILE A 53 -30.03 -78.39 37.99
C ILE A 53 -30.77 -79.67 38.46
N MET A 54 -30.67 -80.02 39.74
CA MET A 54 -31.41 -81.17 40.30
C MET A 54 -32.91 -80.88 40.30
N HIS A 55 -33.75 -81.86 39.93
CA HIS A 55 -35.20 -81.69 39.95
C HIS A 55 -35.68 -81.28 41.36
N GLY A 56 -36.63 -80.32 41.41
CA GLY A 56 -37.12 -79.75 42.66
C GLY A 56 -36.16 -78.76 43.36
N LYS A 57 -35.01 -78.41 42.76
CA LYS A 57 -34.08 -77.39 43.29
C LYS A 57 -34.00 -76.19 42.34
N ASN A 58 -33.83 -74.99 42.89
CA ASN A 58 -33.78 -73.73 42.11
C ASN A 58 -32.36 -73.29 41.71
N VAL A 59 -31.34 -73.91 42.32
CA VAL A 59 -29.92 -73.54 42.19
C VAL A 59 -29.10 -74.82 42.14
N ALA A 60 -28.08 -74.86 41.28
CA ALA A 60 -26.98 -75.83 41.36
C ALA A 60 -25.64 -75.09 41.41
N ARG A 61 -24.62 -75.72 42.00
CA ARG A 61 -23.28 -75.14 42.12
C ARG A 61 -22.24 -76.20 41.77
N ALA A 62 -21.34 -75.86 40.85
CA ALA A 62 -20.16 -76.65 40.55
C ALA A 62 -18.93 -75.86 41.03
N ILE A 63 -18.05 -76.51 41.79
CA ILE A 63 -16.80 -75.92 42.28
C ILE A 63 -15.66 -76.84 41.86
N VAL A 64 -14.68 -76.29 41.14
CA VAL A 64 -13.41 -76.94 40.85
C VAL A 64 -12.30 -76.16 41.55
N THR A 65 -11.42 -76.87 42.25
CA THR A 65 -10.27 -76.27 42.93
C THR A 65 -8.99 -76.81 42.32
N PHE A 66 -8.16 -75.94 41.77
CA PHE A 66 -6.83 -76.27 41.29
C PHE A 66 -5.80 -76.10 42.42
N LYS A 67 -4.85 -77.03 42.50
CA LYS A 67 -3.61 -76.89 43.27
C LYS A 67 -2.73 -75.87 42.55
N ASN A 68 -2.35 -74.80 43.24
CA ASN A 68 -1.59 -73.67 42.69
C ASN A 68 -0.27 -73.53 43.45
N GLU A 69 0.56 -74.57 43.38
CA GLU A 69 1.75 -74.75 44.21
C GLU A 69 2.95 -75.16 43.33
N GLY A 70 4.16 -74.90 43.81
CA GLY A 70 5.41 -75.21 43.10
C GLY A 70 5.80 -74.16 42.05
N PRO A 71 6.81 -74.44 41.21
CA PRO A 71 7.39 -73.46 40.28
C PRO A 71 6.49 -73.14 39.08
N GLU A 72 5.49 -73.97 38.78
CA GLU A 72 4.49 -73.76 37.72
C GLU A 72 3.17 -73.16 38.26
N ALA A 73 3.21 -72.44 39.40
CA ALA A 73 2.03 -71.81 39.98
C ALA A 73 1.58 -70.55 39.21
N TYR A 74 0.29 -70.47 38.87
CA TYR A 74 -0.31 -69.31 38.25
C TYR A 74 -0.51 -68.19 39.27
N LYS A 75 0.25 -67.09 39.12
CA LYS A 75 0.12 -65.86 39.91
C LYS A 75 -0.06 -66.12 41.42
N PRO A 76 0.91 -66.77 42.09
CA PRO A 76 0.78 -67.20 43.48
C PRO A 76 0.53 -66.03 44.46
N GLU A 77 0.99 -64.82 44.14
CA GLU A 77 0.72 -63.61 44.94
C GLU A 77 -0.76 -63.18 44.92
N GLU A 78 -1.47 -63.41 43.80
CA GLU A 78 -2.90 -63.08 43.65
C GLU A 78 -3.81 -64.18 44.24
N TYR A 79 -3.48 -65.45 43.94
CA TYR A 79 -4.36 -66.59 44.20
C TYR A 79 -3.97 -67.45 45.41
N GLY A 80 -2.73 -67.34 45.90
CA GLY A 80 -2.20 -68.24 46.92
C GLY A 80 -2.07 -69.68 46.42
N HIS A 81 -2.11 -70.63 47.34
CA HIS A 81 -1.85 -72.05 47.08
C HIS A 81 -2.98 -72.77 46.31
N LYS A 82 -4.18 -72.15 46.17
CA LYS A 82 -5.34 -72.79 45.52
C LYS A 82 -6.18 -71.78 44.74
N ILE A 83 -6.54 -72.15 43.51
CA ILE A 83 -7.47 -71.39 42.66
C ILE A 83 -8.83 -72.08 42.67
N ILE A 84 -9.89 -71.39 43.09
CA ILE A 84 -11.22 -71.96 43.23
C ILE A 84 -12.15 -71.35 42.17
N ILE A 85 -12.61 -72.16 41.22
CA ILE A 85 -13.58 -71.77 40.19
C ILE A 85 -14.97 -72.28 40.60
N GLU A 86 -15.83 -71.35 41.02
CA GLU A 86 -17.22 -71.61 41.38
C GLU A 86 -18.16 -71.14 40.28
N ARG A 87 -18.94 -72.04 39.67
CA ARG A 87 -20.03 -71.70 38.75
C ARG A 87 -21.37 -72.02 39.40
N VAL A 88 -22.25 -71.03 39.46
CA VAL A 88 -23.59 -71.15 40.04
C VAL A 88 -24.62 -71.06 38.93
N LEU A 89 -25.47 -72.07 38.83
CA LEU A 89 -26.57 -72.18 37.87
C LEU A 89 -27.88 -71.86 38.58
N TYR A 90 -28.70 -71.00 37.98
CA TYR A 90 -30.00 -70.59 38.52
C TYR A 90 -31.11 -70.90 37.51
N ILE A 91 -32.29 -71.29 37.99
CA ILE A 91 -33.48 -71.41 37.12
C ILE A 91 -33.96 -70.02 36.66
N SER A 92 -33.93 -69.03 37.56
CA SER A 92 -34.57 -67.71 37.39
C SER A 92 -33.69 -66.62 36.78
N LYS A 93 -32.35 -66.75 36.83
CA LYS A 93 -31.40 -65.72 36.36
C LYS A 93 -30.21 -66.34 35.60
N PRO A 94 -29.38 -65.55 34.88
CA PRO A 94 -28.19 -66.05 34.22
C PRO A 94 -27.22 -66.75 35.19
N PRO A 95 -26.43 -67.73 34.73
CA PRO A 95 -25.42 -68.39 35.56
C PRO A 95 -24.29 -67.42 35.91
N SER A 96 -23.80 -67.46 37.14
CA SER A 96 -22.63 -66.68 37.58
C SER A 96 -21.38 -67.55 37.61
N CYS A 97 -20.21 -66.95 37.38
CA CYS A 97 -18.92 -67.57 37.64
C CYS A 97 -18.10 -66.66 38.56
N ASN A 98 -17.49 -67.25 39.60
CA ASN A 98 -16.63 -66.60 40.57
C ASN A 98 -15.30 -67.36 40.60
N ILE A 99 -14.22 -66.69 40.25
CA ILE A 99 -12.85 -67.19 40.39
C ILE A 99 -12.29 -66.59 41.67
N LYS A 100 -11.92 -67.44 42.63
CA LYS A 100 -11.51 -67.05 43.98
C LYS A 100 -10.10 -67.53 44.30
N ASN A 101 -9.42 -66.79 45.17
CA ASN A 101 -8.15 -67.21 45.76
C ASN A 101 -8.36 -68.19 46.94
N GLU A 102 -7.26 -68.68 47.52
CA GLU A 102 -7.26 -69.63 48.65
C GLU A 102 -8.11 -69.17 49.86
N LYS A 103 -8.25 -67.85 50.07
CA LYS A 103 -8.99 -67.23 51.18
C LYS A 103 -10.47 -66.99 50.83
N GLY A 104 -10.92 -67.45 49.66
CA GLY A 104 -12.29 -67.31 49.18
C GLY A 104 -12.64 -65.92 48.63
N LYS A 105 -11.67 -64.98 48.52
CA LYS A 105 -11.89 -63.66 47.92
C LYS A 105 -12.06 -63.81 46.41
N ILE A 106 -13.12 -63.21 45.85
CA ILE A 106 -13.35 -63.18 44.40
C ILE A 106 -12.31 -62.27 43.75
N MET A 107 -11.56 -62.83 42.80
CA MET A 107 -10.53 -62.14 42.00
C MET A 107 -11.06 -61.74 40.63
N SER A 108 -11.90 -62.57 40.01
CA SER A 108 -12.56 -62.28 38.73
C SER A 108 -13.87 -63.04 38.58
N THR A 109 -14.73 -62.57 37.66
CA THR A 109 -15.99 -63.22 37.25
C THR A 109 -16.08 -63.40 35.72
N LYS A 110 -15.05 -63.00 34.97
CA LYS A 110 -15.02 -63.05 33.51
C LYS A 110 -14.63 -64.44 33.02
N LYS A 111 -15.29 -64.92 31.95
CA LYS A 111 -14.89 -66.18 31.28
C LYS A 111 -13.44 -66.13 30.79
N GLN A 112 -13.01 -65.01 30.21
CA GLN A 112 -11.65 -64.84 29.70
C GLN A 112 -10.57 -65.18 30.74
N THR A 113 -10.78 -64.85 32.02
CA THR A 113 -9.84 -65.21 33.10
C THR A 113 -9.79 -66.72 33.36
N ILE A 114 -10.89 -67.46 33.13
CA ILE A 114 -10.89 -68.93 33.14
C ILE A 114 -10.07 -69.43 31.96
N ASP A 115 -10.32 -68.91 30.77
CA ASP A 115 -9.62 -69.31 29.55
C ASP A 115 -8.10 -69.06 29.69
N GLU A 116 -7.67 -67.92 30.26
CA GLU A 116 -6.27 -67.61 30.60
C GLU A 116 -5.65 -68.60 31.61
N ILE A 117 -6.39 -69.00 32.65
CA ILE A 117 -5.94 -69.99 33.65
C ILE A 117 -5.81 -71.38 33.00
N LEU A 118 -6.78 -71.77 32.16
CA LEU A 118 -6.78 -73.03 31.44
C LEU A 118 -5.63 -73.10 30.43
N ASP A 119 -5.38 -72.03 29.66
CA ASP A 119 -4.26 -71.96 28.72
C ASP A 119 -2.91 -72.01 29.44
N TYR A 120 -2.75 -71.29 30.56
CA TYR A 120 -1.52 -71.33 31.37
C TYR A 120 -1.22 -72.74 31.91
N PHE A 121 -2.23 -73.43 32.44
CA PHE A 121 -2.08 -74.81 32.87
C PHE A 121 -2.08 -75.83 31.72
N GLY A 122 -2.33 -75.41 30.48
CA GLY A 122 -2.50 -76.31 29.33
C GLY A 122 -3.63 -77.31 29.57
N ILE A 123 -4.86 -76.85 29.79
CA ILE A 123 -6.05 -77.69 30.05
C ILE A 123 -7.10 -77.41 28.95
N THR A 124 -7.19 -78.31 27.96
CA THR A 124 -8.01 -78.09 26.75
C THR A 124 -9.37 -78.79 26.81
N ILE A 125 -10.31 -78.25 27.58
CA ILE A 125 -11.59 -78.94 27.89
C ILE A 125 -12.56 -78.97 26.69
N ALA A 126 -12.44 -78.03 25.75
CA ALA A 126 -13.22 -78.01 24.52
C ALA A 126 -12.73 -79.02 23.46
N ASN A 127 -11.62 -79.73 23.71
CA ASN A 127 -11.10 -80.77 22.84
C ASN A 127 -11.77 -82.12 23.20
N PRO A 128 -12.54 -82.75 22.31
CA PRO A 128 -13.26 -84.00 22.62
C PRO A 128 -12.31 -85.16 22.95
N MET A 129 -11.02 -85.07 22.60
CA MET A 129 -10.02 -86.07 22.99
C MET A 129 -9.47 -85.87 24.41
N THR A 130 -9.81 -84.75 25.07
CA THR A 130 -9.36 -84.43 26.43
C THR A 130 -10.32 -84.94 27.50
N ILE A 131 -11.62 -84.70 27.36
CA ILE A 131 -12.65 -85.31 28.21
C ILE A 131 -13.66 -86.01 27.31
N LEU A 132 -13.50 -87.32 27.11
CA LEU A 132 -14.46 -88.11 26.35
C LEU A 132 -15.67 -88.41 27.25
N THR A 133 -16.83 -87.89 26.86
CA THR A 133 -18.11 -88.23 27.49
C THR A 133 -18.52 -89.68 27.21
N GLN A 134 -19.56 -90.17 27.89
CA GLN A 134 -20.16 -91.49 27.64
C GLN A 134 -20.49 -91.73 26.15
N THR A 135 -21.06 -90.74 25.46
CA THR A 135 -21.45 -90.88 24.04
C THR A 135 -20.24 -90.77 23.12
N GLU A 136 -19.28 -89.88 23.42
CA GLU A 136 -18.06 -89.72 22.65
C GLU A 136 -17.14 -90.94 22.77
N ALA A 137 -16.93 -91.46 23.98
CA ALA A 137 -16.18 -92.69 24.22
C ALA A 137 -16.79 -93.88 23.49
N LYS A 138 -18.13 -94.07 23.56
CA LYS A 138 -18.83 -95.10 22.79
C LYS A 138 -18.67 -94.91 21.28
N THR A 139 -18.78 -93.68 20.79
CA THR A 139 -18.62 -93.38 19.36
C THR A 139 -17.20 -93.67 18.90
N PHE A 140 -16.20 -93.27 19.70
CA PHE A 140 -14.78 -93.47 19.42
C PHE A 140 -14.38 -94.95 19.47
N LEU A 141 -14.77 -95.68 20.51
CA LEU A 141 -14.34 -97.06 20.84
C LEU A 141 -15.18 -98.19 20.22
N ALA A 142 -16.32 -97.88 19.59
CA ALA A 142 -17.14 -98.89 18.91
C ALA A 142 -17.52 -98.51 17.46
N HIS A 143 -17.76 -97.22 17.19
CA HIS A 143 -18.42 -96.77 15.96
C HIS A 143 -17.59 -95.80 15.10
N SER A 144 -16.32 -95.55 15.44
CA SER A 144 -15.50 -94.56 14.72
C SER A 144 -15.16 -95.03 13.30
N THR A 145 -15.50 -94.19 12.32
CA THR A 145 -15.13 -94.32 10.92
C THR A 145 -13.74 -93.74 10.66
N ASP A 146 -13.10 -94.07 9.54
CA ASP A 146 -11.80 -93.48 9.17
C ASP A 146 -11.81 -91.94 9.05
N THR A 147 -12.95 -91.33 8.68
CA THR A 147 -13.11 -89.87 8.70
C THR A 147 -13.26 -89.32 10.12
N GLY A 148 -13.97 -90.04 11.00
CA GLY A 148 -14.05 -89.69 12.42
C GLY A 148 -12.69 -89.76 13.10
N LYS A 149 -11.93 -90.84 12.89
CA LYS A 149 -10.57 -91.01 13.42
C LYS A 149 -9.63 -89.89 12.97
N PHE A 150 -9.72 -89.45 11.71
CA PHE A 150 -8.95 -88.31 11.20
C PHE A 150 -9.34 -87.00 11.89
N LYS A 151 -10.65 -86.74 12.04
CA LYS A 151 -11.16 -85.58 12.78
C LYS A 151 -10.64 -85.56 14.23
N TYR A 152 -10.76 -86.68 14.94
CA TYR A 152 -10.27 -86.82 16.32
C TYR A 152 -8.75 -86.61 16.45
N PHE A 153 -7.95 -87.05 15.47
CA PHE A 153 -6.53 -86.74 15.42
C PHE A 153 -6.28 -85.23 15.21
N MET A 154 -6.97 -84.60 14.24
CA MET A 154 -6.79 -83.18 13.91
C MET A 154 -7.25 -82.23 15.04
N GLU A 155 -8.31 -82.57 15.75
CA GLU A 155 -8.78 -81.85 16.95
C GLU A 155 -7.90 -82.16 18.16
N GLY A 156 -7.61 -83.44 18.40
CA GLY A 156 -6.77 -83.92 19.50
C GLY A 156 -5.37 -83.29 19.54
N THR A 157 -4.74 -83.14 18.36
CA THR A 157 -3.42 -82.51 18.17
C THR A 157 -3.47 -81.00 17.89
N ARG A 158 -4.67 -80.39 17.87
CA ARG A 158 -4.94 -78.99 17.48
C ARG A 158 -4.51 -78.59 16.06
N LEU A 159 -4.06 -79.53 15.21
CA LEU A 159 -3.73 -79.27 13.81
C LEU A 159 -4.91 -78.66 13.02
N GLN A 160 -6.15 -78.93 13.41
CA GLN A 160 -7.35 -78.34 12.81
C GLN A 160 -7.38 -76.81 12.91
N GLU A 161 -6.99 -76.25 14.06
CA GLU A 161 -6.96 -74.81 14.31
C GLU A 161 -5.86 -74.14 13.47
N THR A 162 -4.66 -74.72 13.48
CA THR A 162 -3.52 -74.24 12.69
C THR A 162 -3.81 -74.28 11.19
N PHE A 163 -4.43 -75.35 10.70
CA PHE A 163 -4.86 -75.46 9.30
C PHE A 163 -5.90 -74.40 8.92
N ASN A 164 -6.92 -74.18 9.77
CA ASN A 164 -7.93 -73.15 9.55
C ASN A 164 -7.30 -71.74 9.50
N ASN A 165 -6.36 -71.44 10.42
CA ASN A 165 -5.65 -70.16 10.46
C ASN A 165 -4.79 -69.93 9.20
N VAL A 166 -4.10 -70.97 8.71
CA VAL A 166 -3.33 -70.90 7.46
C VAL A 166 -4.25 -70.70 6.25
N LYS A 167 -5.40 -71.39 6.21
CA LYS A 167 -6.39 -71.25 5.14
C LYS A 167 -7.02 -69.85 5.09
N ALA A 168 -7.32 -69.25 6.25
CA ALA A 168 -7.81 -67.87 6.34
C ALA A 168 -6.76 -66.89 5.78
N LEU A 169 -5.52 -66.98 6.26
CA LEU A 169 -4.40 -66.15 5.81
C LEU A 169 -4.13 -66.30 4.29
N GLN A 170 -4.32 -67.49 3.72
CA GLN A 170 -4.25 -67.73 2.28
C GLN A 170 -5.37 -67.02 1.49
N SER A 171 -6.54 -66.81 2.09
CA SER A 171 -7.61 -65.99 1.52
C SER A 171 -7.20 -64.51 1.53
N ASP A 172 -6.71 -64.01 2.67
CA ASP A 172 -6.29 -62.61 2.84
C ASP A 172 -5.20 -62.23 1.81
N VAL A 173 -4.20 -63.09 1.61
CA VAL A 173 -3.15 -62.89 0.59
C VAL A 173 -3.73 -62.81 -0.83
N LYS A 174 -4.77 -63.59 -1.16
CA LYS A 174 -5.44 -63.54 -2.47
C LYS A 174 -6.22 -62.23 -2.65
N GLU A 175 -6.94 -61.77 -1.62
CA GLU A 175 -7.69 -60.53 -1.66
C GLU A 175 -6.77 -59.30 -1.79
N ILE A 176 -5.66 -59.27 -1.05
CA ILE A 176 -4.67 -58.19 -1.15
C ILE A 176 -4.00 -58.19 -2.54
N ASN A 177 -3.67 -59.35 -3.11
CA ASN A 177 -3.19 -59.45 -4.50
C ASN A 177 -4.19 -58.86 -5.51
N GLN A 178 -5.48 -59.10 -5.35
CA GLN A 178 -6.50 -58.54 -6.23
C GLN A 178 -6.61 -57.02 -6.10
N LYS A 179 -6.44 -56.47 -4.89
CA LYS A 179 -6.38 -55.01 -4.66
C LYS A 179 -5.15 -54.40 -5.34
N ILE A 180 -3.96 -54.98 -5.14
CA ILE A 180 -2.71 -54.52 -5.78
C ILE A 180 -2.84 -54.45 -7.32
N ARG A 181 -3.49 -55.43 -7.96
CA ARG A 181 -3.73 -55.38 -9.41
C ARG A 181 -4.55 -54.15 -9.82
N LYS A 182 -5.67 -53.90 -9.15
CA LYS A 182 -6.50 -52.70 -9.39
C LYS A 182 -5.73 -51.40 -9.11
N ASP A 183 -4.99 -51.36 -8.01
CA ASP A 183 -4.16 -50.21 -7.65
C ASP A 183 -3.06 -49.94 -8.70
N SER A 184 -2.51 -50.98 -9.34
CA SER A 184 -1.53 -50.84 -10.44
C SER A 184 -2.13 -50.26 -11.72
N GLU A 185 -3.39 -50.60 -12.05
CA GLU A 185 -4.14 -50.00 -13.17
C GLU A 185 -4.40 -48.51 -12.89
N ILE A 186 -4.83 -48.18 -11.67
CA ILE A 186 -5.07 -46.79 -11.24
C ILE A 186 -3.77 -45.97 -11.24
N LEU A 187 -2.65 -46.54 -10.78
CA LEU A 187 -1.33 -45.91 -10.81
C LEU A 187 -0.87 -45.62 -12.24
N THR A 188 -1.14 -46.53 -13.18
CA THR A 188 -0.82 -46.36 -14.60
C THR A 188 -1.63 -45.19 -15.20
N GLN A 189 -2.94 -45.15 -14.97
CA GLN A 189 -3.80 -44.04 -15.42
C GLN A 189 -3.39 -42.68 -14.80
N ALA A 190 -2.97 -42.66 -13.53
CA ALA A 190 -2.47 -41.44 -12.89
C ALA A 190 -1.14 -40.97 -13.50
N LYS A 191 -0.27 -41.91 -13.90
CA LYS A 191 0.99 -41.60 -14.60
C LYS A 191 0.75 -41.03 -15.99
N GLU A 192 -0.21 -41.59 -16.74
CA GLU A 192 -0.61 -41.09 -18.05
C GLU A 192 -1.12 -39.65 -17.96
N LYS A 193 -2.03 -39.36 -17.01
CA LYS A 193 -2.53 -37.99 -16.76
C LYS A 193 -1.42 -37.00 -16.39
N LEU A 194 -0.47 -37.41 -15.56
CA LEU A 194 0.70 -36.59 -15.23
C LEU A 194 1.58 -36.31 -16.46
N ASN A 195 1.82 -37.32 -17.30
CA ASN A 195 2.58 -37.15 -18.52
C ASN A 195 1.90 -36.17 -19.49
N SER A 196 0.59 -36.31 -19.73
CA SER A 196 -0.17 -35.38 -20.57
C SER A 196 -0.17 -33.95 -20.01
N ALA A 197 -0.28 -33.77 -18.69
CA ALA A 197 -0.16 -32.45 -18.07
C ALA A 197 1.25 -31.84 -18.23
N LEU A 198 2.30 -32.66 -18.17
CA LEU A 198 3.69 -32.22 -18.38
C LEU A 198 3.95 -31.86 -19.86
N GLU A 199 3.36 -32.59 -20.79
CA GLU A 199 3.42 -32.30 -22.23
C GLU A 199 2.74 -30.96 -22.55
N VAL A 200 1.52 -30.74 -22.02
CA VAL A 200 0.82 -29.45 -22.11
C VAL A 200 1.64 -28.31 -21.48
N TRP A 201 2.28 -28.54 -20.33
CA TRP A 201 3.19 -27.55 -19.73
C TRP A 201 4.43 -27.28 -20.58
N SER A 202 4.97 -28.27 -21.29
CA SER A 202 6.14 -28.11 -22.14
C SER A 202 5.87 -27.20 -23.34
N ASN A 203 4.63 -27.12 -23.83
CA ASN A 203 4.24 -26.16 -24.88
C ASN A 203 4.40 -24.70 -24.44
N PHE A 204 4.44 -24.43 -23.12
CA PHE A 204 4.68 -23.10 -22.57
C PHE A 204 6.17 -22.74 -22.36
N THR A 205 7.17 -23.60 -22.65
CA THR A 205 8.58 -23.16 -22.48
C THR A 205 8.97 -22.02 -23.42
N ASN A 206 8.39 -21.95 -24.61
CA ASN A 206 8.62 -20.83 -25.53
C ASN A 206 7.95 -19.52 -25.00
N SER A 207 6.90 -19.64 -24.17
CA SER A 207 6.25 -18.49 -23.51
C SER A 207 7.17 -17.82 -22.48
N ASP A 208 8.15 -18.53 -21.89
CA ASP A 208 9.11 -17.93 -20.96
C ASP A 208 10.03 -16.90 -21.65
N GLU A 209 10.52 -17.19 -22.86
CA GLU A 209 11.34 -16.23 -23.61
C GLU A 209 10.55 -14.98 -23.96
N PHE A 210 9.33 -15.14 -24.48
CA PHE A 210 8.43 -14.03 -24.81
C PHE A 210 8.04 -13.21 -23.57
N ARG A 211 7.74 -13.84 -22.41
CA ARG A 211 7.45 -13.10 -21.16
C ARG A 211 8.68 -12.39 -20.59
N ASN A 212 9.88 -12.96 -20.72
CA ASN A 212 11.12 -12.29 -20.33
C ASN A 212 11.42 -11.08 -21.22
N GLN A 213 11.21 -11.20 -22.54
CA GLN A 213 11.28 -10.08 -23.47
C GLN A 213 10.24 -9.00 -23.12
N GLN A 214 8.99 -9.38 -22.88
CA GLN A 214 7.92 -8.47 -22.46
C GLN A 214 8.30 -7.73 -21.17
N LYS A 215 8.79 -8.43 -20.14
CA LYS A 215 9.24 -7.82 -18.87
C LYS A 215 10.36 -6.80 -19.10
N LEU A 216 11.33 -7.14 -19.94
CA LEU A 216 12.47 -6.28 -20.25
C LEU A 216 12.06 -5.04 -21.06
N LEU A 217 11.13 -5.19 -22.02
CA LEU A 217 10.52 -4.10 -22.77
C LEU A 217 9.66 -3.19 -21.87
N SER A 218 8.82 -3.75 -20.98
CA SER A 218 8.04 -2.96 -20.01
C SER A 218 8.95 -2.15 -19.07
N GLY A 219 10.06 -2.73 -18.62
CA GLY A 219 11.06 -1.99 -17.85
C GLY A 219 11.74 -0.89 -18.68
N LYS A 220 12.12 -1.19 -19.93
CA LYS A 220 12.71 -0.22 -20.88
C LYS A 220 11.77 0.96 -21.18
N ARG A 221 10.47 0.69 -21.37
CA ARG A 221 9.40 1.70 -21.52
C ARG A 221 9.35 2.64 -20.30
N LEU A 222 9.30 2.08 -19.09
CA LEU A 222 9.25 2.87 -17.85
C LEU A 222 10.54 3.69 -17.65
N TRP A 223 11.70 3.16 -18.03
CA TRP A 223 12.96 3.93 -17.99
C TRP A 223 13.00 5.07 -19.01
N LEU A 224 12.46 4.90 -20.22
CA LEU A 224 12.26 6.02 -21.17
C LEU A 224 11.31 7.09 -20.62
N GLU A 225 10.24 6.66 -19.95
CA GLU A 225 9.28 7.58 -19.33
C GLU A 225 9.94 8.37 -18.20
N VAL A 226 10.76 7.73 -17.35
CA VAL A 226 11.62 8.41 -16.36
C VAL A 226 12.53 9.44 -17.01
N ASP A 227 13.18 9.11 -18.13
CA ASP A 227 14.13 10.00 -18.81
C ASP A 227 13.44 11.22 -19.43
N SER A 228 12.26 11.02 -20.05
CA SER A 228 11.43 12.13 -20.55
C SER A 228 10.99 13.05 -19.41
N LYS A 229 10.57 12.51 -18.26
CA LYS A 229 10.15 13.30 -17.10
C LYS A 229 11.33 14.06 -16.45
N LEU A 230 12.54 13.49 -16.46
CA LEU A 230 13.76 14.17 -16.03
C LEU A 230 14.14 15.33 -16.97
N GLN A 231 14.07 15.12 -18.29
CA GLN A 231 14.29 16.20 -19.27
C GLN A 231 13.30 17.36 -19.08
N ASN A 232 12.03 17.05 -18.80
CA ASN A 232 11.03 18.09 -18.50
C ASN A 232 11.37 18.88 -17.21
N ILE A 233 11.93 18.24 -16.18
CA ILE A 233 12.44 18.97 -14.99
C ILE A 233 13.62 19.86 -15.37
N GLU A 234 14.58 19.38 -16.17
CA GLU A 234 15.72 20.20 -16.58
C GLU A 234 15.29 21.42 -17.40
N GLN A 235 14.36 21.25 -18.35
CA GLN A 235 13.77 22.35 -19.12
C GLN A 235 13.01 23.35 -18.23
N ALA A 236 12.19 22.87 -17.28
CA ALA A 236 11.50 23.74 -16.34
C ALA A 236 12.48 24.49 -15.41
N ARG A 237 13.60 23.86 -15.03
CA ARG A 237 14.68 24.51 -14.25
C ARG A 237 15.43 25.58 -15.05
N THR A 238 15.63 25.40 -16.35
CA THR A 238 16.21 26.45 -17.20
C THR A 238 15.29 27.66 -17.30
N VAL A 239 13.98 27.45 -17.54
CA VAL A 239 12.99 28.53 -17.60
C VAL A 239 12.84 29.23 -16.25
N LEU A 240 12.83 28.49 -15.14
CA LEU A 240 12.80 29.04 -13.78
C LEU A 240 13.98 29.99 -13.52
N LYS A 241 15.18 29.62 -13.98
CA LYS A 241 16.38 30.44 -13.83
C LYS A 241 16.30 31.72 -14.69
N GLU A 242 15.73 31.63 -15.89
CA GLU A 242 15.48 32.79 -16.76
C GLU A 242 14.47 33.74 -16.11
N ARG A 243 13.31 33.24 -15.66
CA ARG A 243 12.30 34.04 -14.94
C ARG A 243 12.83 34.71 -13.67
N GLN A 244 13.67 34.02 -12.90
CA GLN A 244 14.34 34.62 -11.73
C GLN A 244 15.24 35.81 -12.10
N GLN A 245 15.94 35.74 -13.25
CA GLN A 245 16.75 36.86 -13.74
C GLN A 245 15.89 38.01 -14.26
N GLU A 246 14.77 37.73 -14.93
CA GLU A 246 13.80 38.73 -15.36
C GLU A 246 13.17 39.47 -14.18
N LEU A 247 12.78 38.74 -13.12
CA LEU A 247 12.21 39.33 -11.89
C LEU A 247 13.21 40.23 -11.16
N GLU A 248 14.46 39.81 -10.98
CA GLU A 248 15.49 40.64 -10.34
C GLU A 248 15.79 41.91 -11.14
N LYS A 249 15.84 41.81 -12.48
CA LYS A 249 15.96 42.99 -13.34
C LYS A 249 14.75 43.92 -13.17
N CYS A 250 13.54 43.37 -13.19
CA CYS A 250 12.30 44.14 -13.04
C CYS A 250 12.25 44.90 -11.70
N LYS A 251 12.69 44.29 -10.59
CA LYS A 251 12.83 44.98 -9.29
C LYS A 251 13.80 46.16 -9.35
N LEU A 252 14.97 45.99 -9.97
CA LEU A 252 15.95 47.08 -10.14
C LEU A 252 15.39 48.24 -10.98
N ASP A 253 14.63 47.92 -12.03
CA ASP A 253 13.96 48.92 -12.88
C ASP A 253 12.84 49.66 -12.12
N ILE A 254 12.07 48.96 -11.26
CA ILE A 254 11.10 49.56 -10.32
C ILE A 254 11.78 50.52 -9.35
N ASP A 255 12.85 50.08 -8.68
CA ASP A 255 13.58 50.91 -7.71
C ASP A 255 14.12 52.19 -8.38
N SER A 256 14.75 52.04 -9.55
CA SER A 256 15.26 53.16 -10.37
C SER A 256 14.15 54.16 -10.75
N ASN A 257 13.01 53.69 -11.27
CA ASN A 257 11.92 54.59 -11.67
C ASN A 257 11.19 55.22 -10.47
N SER A 258 11.13 54.53 -9.33
CA SER A 258 10.58 55.12 -8.09
C SER A 258 11.43 56.30 -7.59
N GLN A 259 12.76 56.20 -7.69
CA GLN A 259 13.68 57.28 -7.34
C GLN A 259 13.57 58.48 -8.30
N LYS A 260 13.46 58.23 -9.61
CA LYS A 260 13.21 59.30 -10.60
C LYS A 260 11.90 60.03 -10.30
N LYS A 261 10.81 59.30 -10.05
CA LYS A 261 9.51 59.88 -9.71
C LYS A 261 9.61 60.78 -8.47
N SER A 262 10.20 60.29 -7.38
CA SER A 262 10.36 61.06 -6.14
C SER A 262 11.19 62.33 -6.32
N SER A 263 12.24 62.28 -7.15
CA SER A 263 13.07 63.46 -7.47
C SER A 263 12.27 64.50 -8.28
N ASN A 264 11.46 64.06 -9.24
CA ASN A 264 10.63 64.95 -10.04
C ASN A 264 9.47 65.55 -9.23
N GLU A 265 8.89 64.82 -8.28
CA GLU A 265 7.89 65.35 -7.32
C GLU A 265 8.48 66.50 -6.47
N GLU A 266 9.73 66.36 -5.99
CA GLU A 266 10.43 67.42 -5.23
C GLU A 266 10.75 68.65 -6.09
N ASN A 267 11.18 68.43 -7.34
CA ASN A 267 11.43 69.50 -8.31
C ASN A 267 10.13 70.26 -8.70
N LEU A 268 9.02 69.54 -8.86
CA LEU A 268 7.71 70.10 -9.16
C LEU A 268 7.21 71.03 -8.06
N GLU A 269 7.31 70.60 -6.80
CA GLU A 269 6.88 71.41 -5.65
C GLU A 269 7.74 72.67 -5.48
N THR A 270 9.04 72.55 -5.77
CA THR A 270 9.98 73.69 -5.81
C THR A 270 9.59 74.70 -6.89
N ALA A 271 9.29 74.24 -8.11
CA ALA A 271 8.85 75.11 -9.21
C ALA A 271 7.48 75.77 -8.93
N LYS A 272 6.52 75.04 -8.36
CA LYS A 272 5.22 75.59 -7.91
C LYS A 272 5.41 76.71 -6.89
N THR A 273 6.26 76.49 -5.89
CA THR A 273 6.62 77.51 -4.89
C THR A 273 7.26 78.75 -5.54
N GLN A 274 8.10 78.56 -6.55
CA GLN A 274 8.75 79.65 -7.29
C GLN A 274 7.72 80.49 -8.09
N VAL A 275 6.74 79.86 -8.73
CA VAL A 275 5.66 80.54 -9.46
C VAL A 275 4.79 81.39 -8.52
N VAL A 276 4.46 80.89 -7.32
CA VAL A 276 3.69 81.67 -6.32
C VAL A 276 4.43 82.97 -5.98
N ARG A 277 5.72 82.89 -5.61
CA ARG A 277 6.53 84.08 -5.29
C ARG A 277 6.63 85.08 -6.44
N LEU A 278 6.86 84.58 -7.67
CA LEU A 278 6.95 85.46 -8.84
C LEU A 278 5.62 86.15 -9.17
N ASN A 279 4.47 85.52 -8.91
CA ASN A 279 3.16 86.17 -9.05
C ASN A 279 2.95 87.27 -7.99
N GLU A 280 3.37 87.04 -6.73
CA GLU A 280 3.30 88.07 -5.67
C GLU A 280 4.17 89.30 -6.01
N GLU A 281 5.39 89.08 -6.55
CA GLU A 281 6.26 90.14 -7.08
C GLU A 281 5.65 90.86 -8.31
N PHE A 282 4.93 90.12 -9.16
CA PHE A 282 4.25 90.69 -10.32
C PHE A 282 3.05 91.57 -9.94
N GLU A 283 2.19 91.12 -9.01
CA GLU A 283 1.03 91.90 -8.56
C GLU A 283 1.44 93.21 -7.87
N THR A 284 2.46 93.16 -7.00
CA THR A 284 2.99 94.35 -6.32
C THR A 284 3.49 95.39 -7.33
N ILE A 285 4.39 95.01 -8.25
CA ILE A 285 4.94 95.94 -9.26
C ILE A 285 3.86 96.41 -10.26
N ASN A 286 2.83 95.60 -10.53
CA ASN A 286 1.72 96.00 -11.40
C ASN A 286 0.83 97.06 -10.72
N SER A 287 0.65 96.98 -9.40
CA SER A 287 -0.07 98.01 -8.63
C SER A 287 0.67 99.36 -8.65
N GLU A 288 2.00 99.35 -8.52
CA GLU A 288 2.85 100.55 -8.62
C GLU A 288 2.83 101.16 -10.03
N LYS A 289 2.74 100.33 -11.08
CA LYS A 289 2.63 100.82 -12.46
C LYS A 289 1.31 101.53 -12.73
N GLU A 290 0.18 101.00 -12.26
CA GLU A 290 -1.13 101.64 -12.48
C GLU A 290 -1.30 102.91 -11.63
N SER A 291 -0.71 103.00 -10.44
CA SER A 291 -0.69 104.27 -9.69
C SER A 291 0.14 105.34 -10.42
N MET A 292 1.36 105.00 -10.87
CA MET A 292 2.23 105.93 -11.61
C MET A 292 1.61 106.43 -12.93
N LYS A 293 0.79 105.60 -13.60
CA LYS A 293 0.03 105.94 -14.81
C LYS A 293 -1.02 107.04 -14.58
N ILE A 294 -1.64 107.05 -13.40
CA ILE A 294 -2.60 108.08 -12.98
C ILE A 294 -1.89 109.42 -12.72
N GLU A 295 -0.66 109.38 -12.19
CA GLU A 295 0.16 110.58 -11.98
C GLU A 295 0.67 111.16 -13.31
N LEU A 296 1.21 110.30 -14.19
CA LEU A 296 1.68 110.67 -15.52
C LEU A 296 0.60 111.38 -16.35
N THR A 297 -0.65 110.90 -16.30
CA THR A 297 -1.78 111.50 -17.02
C THR A 297 -2.22 112.85 -16.45
N LYS A 298 -2.10 113.08 -15.12
CA LYS A 298 -2.31 114.39 -14.50
C LYS A 298 -1.23 115.39 -14.93
N ALA A 299 0.05 114.99 -14.89
CA ALA A 299 1.17 115.84 -15.31
C ALA A 299 1.00 116.29 -16.78
N GLN A 300 0.62 115.36 -17.67
CA GLN A 300 0.38 115.66 -19.09
C GLN A 300 -0.78 116.64 -19.33
N GLN A 301 -1.83 116.61 -18.50
CA GLN A 301 -2.92 117.59 -18.58
C GLN A 301 -2.50 118.99 -18.11
N ASN A 302 -1.61 119.08 -17.11
CA ASN A 302 -1.11 120.36 -16.61
C ASN A 302 -0.26 121.10 -17.66
N VAL A 303 0.67 120.39 -18.34
CA VAL A 303 1.47 120.97 -19.44
C VAL A 303 0.57 121.60 -20.52
N LYS A 304 -0.47 120.88 -20.95
CA LYS A 304 -1.41 121.38 -21.98
C LYS A 304 -2.17 122.65 -21.55
N LYS A 305 -2.50 122.80 -20.26
CA LYS A 305 -3.20 123.99 -19.74
C LYS A 305 -2.32 125.23 -19.79
N VAL A 306 -1.05 125.12 -19.42
CA VAL A 306 -0.11 126.25 -19.43
C VAL A 306 0.17 126.71 -20.86
N GLN A 307 0.39 125.78 -21.80
CA GLN A 307 0.61 126.07 -23.21
C GLN A 307 -0.54 126.86 -23.86
N ALA A 308 -1.79 126.48 -23.59
CA ALA A 308 -2.96 127.20 -24.11
C ALA A 308 -3.04 128.67 -23.60
N ARG A 309 -2.53 128.94 -22.39
CA ARG A 309 -2.56 130.28 -21.78
C ARG A 309 -1.51 131.21 -22.40
N ILE A 310 -0.34 130.68 -22.75
CA ILE A 310 0.72 131.41 -23.44
C ILE A 310 0.23 131.87 -24.83
N GLN A 311 -0.38 130.96 -25.61
CA GLN A 311 -0.87 131.29 -26.95
C GLN A 311 -1.91 132.43 -26.96
N SER A 312 -2.84 132.48 -25.99
CA SER A 312 -3.82 133.57 -25.93
C SER A 312 -3.21 134.95 -25.69
N LEU A 313 -2.15 135.04 -24.89
CA LEU A 313 -1.47 136.31 -24.58
C LEU A 313 -0.59 136.77 -25.76
N GLU A 314 0.03 135.84 -26.49
CA GLU A 314 0.80 136.17 -27.69
C GLU A 314 -0.08 136.75 -28.80
N THR A 315 -1.36 136.35 -28.91
CA THR A 315 -2.29 136.93 -29.87
C THR A 315 -2.73 138.37 -29.56
N GLU A 316 -2.86 138.75 -28.28
CA GLU A 316 -3.21 140.14 -27.90
C GLU A 316 -2.06 141.13 -28.21
N VAL A 317 -0.81 140.74 -27.93
CA VAL A 317 0.37 141.57 -28.22
C VAL A 317 0.49 141.88 -29.74
N VAL A 318 -0.01 141.00 -30.61
CA VAL A 318 -0.01 141.22 -32.06
C VAL A 318 -1.08 142.21 -32.51
N SER A 319 -2.27 142.27 -31.86
CA SER A 319 -3.30 143.25 -32.24
C SER A 319 -2.91 144.67 -31.86
N ASP A 320 -2.33 144.88 -30.68
CA ASP A 320 -2.01 146.22 -30.17
C ASP A 320 -0.92 146.92 -31.01
N ASN A 321 0.08 146.15 -31.47
CA ASN A 321 1.13 146.64 -32.38
C ASN A 321 0.59 147.11 -33.74
N LYS A 322 -0.58 146.61 -34.18
CA LYS A 322 -1.16 147.02 -35.46
C LYS A 322 -1.81 148.42 -35.36
N SER A 323 -2.54 148.67 -34.28
CA SER A 323 -3.24 149.93 -34.02
C SER A 323 -2.28 151.13 -33.86
N LEU A 324 -1.09 150.89 -33.28
CA LEU A 324 -0.06 151.92 -33.09
C LEU A 324 0.44 152.52 -34.41
N LYS A 325 0.44 151.72 -35.49
CA LYS A 325 1.00 152.12 -36.79
C LYS A 325 0.06 153.05 -37.58
N GLU A 326 -1.25 152.84 -37.46
CA GLU A 326 -2.29 153.66 -38.12
C GLU A 326 -2.43 155.07 -37.51
N THR A 327 -1.78 155.33 -36.37
CA THR A 327 -1.74 156.65 -35.73
C THR A 327 -0.58 157.52 -36.22
N GLU A 328 0.53 156.92 -36.67
CA GLU A 328 1.72 157.66 -37.12
C GLU A 328 1.50 158.31 -38.50
N ASP A 329 0.88 157.60 -39.44
CA ASP A 329 0.62 158.08 -40.82
C ASP A 329 -0.23 159.36 -40.89
N LYS A 330 -1.04 159.65 -39.85
CA LYS A 330 -1.91 160.85 -39.80
C LYS A 330 -1.18 162.12 -39.40
N ILE A 331 -0.01 162.02 -38.76
CA ILE A 331 0.76 163.16 -38.25
C ILE A 331 1.55 163.84 -39.37
N GLU A 332 1.88 163.12 -40.44
CA GLU A 332 2.68 163.64 -41.56
C GLU A 332 1.89 164.64 -42.45
N ILE A 333 0.57 164.46 -42.56
CA ILE A 333 -0.29 165.18 -43.53
C ILE A 333 -0.55 166.65 -43.16
N GLU A 334 -0.53 167.05 -41.88
CA GLU A 334 -0.74 168.47 -41.48
C GLU A 334 0.55 169.30 -41.43
N LYS A 335 1.74 168.73 -41.66
CA LYS A 335 2.97 169.52 -41.78
C LYS A 335 3.07 170.30 -43.10
N ASP A 336 2.43 169.84 -44.16
CA ASP A 336 2.56 170.41 -45.51
C ASP A 336 1.67 171.64 -45.79
N ARG A 337 0.88 172.10 -44.81
CA ARG A 337 -0.16 173.13 -45.03
C ARG A 337 0.22 174.58 -44.72
N LEU A 338 1.41 174.84 -44.18
CA LEU A 338 1.82 176.16 -43.68
C LEU A 338 3.13 176.68 -44.32
N GLN A 339 3.03 177.38 -45.47
CA GLN A 339 3.86 178.55 -45.87
C GLN A 339 3.64 178.99 -47.34
N ARG A 340 3.08 180.19 -47.58
CA ARG A 340 3.30 181.03 -48.80
C ARG A 340 3.01 182.52 -48.50
N ASN A 341 3.65 183.40 -49.29
CA ASN A 341 3.73 184.89 -49.21
C ASN A 341 4.71 185.39 -48.12
N THR A 342 5.83 186.07 -48.42
CA THR A 342 6.35 186.72 -49.66
C THR A 342 7.87 186.53 -49.86
N GLY A 343 8.49 186.80 -51.03
CA GLY A 343 7.83 187.04 -52.33
C GLY A 343 8.61 187.60 -53.54
N GLU A 344 9.93 187.90 -53.52
CA GLU A 344 10.61 188.51 -54.69
C GLU A 344 11.88 187.78 -55.23
N LEU A 345 12.06 187.87 -56.56
CA LEU A 345 13.20 187.45 -57.44
C LEU A 345 13.41 185.96 -57.83
N PHE A 346 12.66 185.54 -58.85
CA PHE A 346 13.07 184.93 -60.14
C PHE A 346 14.17 183.83 -60.26
N ASP A 347 13.71 182.68 -60.79
CA ASP A 347 14.26 181.82 -61.86
C ASP A 347 15.74 181.36 -61.90
N LYS A 348 15.90 180.03 -62.07
CA LYS A 348 16.20 179.40 -63.39
C LYS A 348 16.22 177.85 -63.33
N TYR A 349 15.50 177.21 -64.28
CA TYR A 349 15.68 175.85 -64.87
C TYR A 349 15.99 174.65 -63.92
N ASP A 350 15.26 173.53 -63.87
CA ASP A 350 14.50 172.75 -64.88
C ASP A 350 15.35 172.18 -66.04
N THR A 351 15.78 170.92 -65.94
CA THR A 351 15.72 169.88 -67.01
C THR A 351 16.31 168.52 -66.54
N ALA A 352 16.03 167.44 -67.30
CA ALA A 352 16.46 166.04 -67.09
C ALA A 352 15.83 165.36 -65.85
N ILE A 353 14.58 164.86 -65.87
CA ILE A 353 13.98 163.89 -66.81
C ILE A 353 14.82 162.61 -66.98
N LYS A 354 14.25 161.47 -66.53
CA LYS A 354 14.49 160.07 -66.93
C LYS A 354 15.95 159.55 -66.92
N LYS A 355 16.19 158.59 -66.02
CA LYS A 355 16.17 157.15 -66.39
C LYS A 355 15.84 156.31 -65.12
N GLN A 356 14.68 155.65 -65.04
CA GLN A 356 14.25 154.42 -65.76
C GLN A 356 14.92 153.19 -65.10
N LYS A 357 14.20 152.44 -64.25
CA LYS A 357 13.23 151.35 -64.54
C LYS A 357 13.91 150.08 -65.08
N GLU A 358 13.34 148.92 -64.67
CA GLU A 358 13.77 147.54 -64.98
C GLU A 358 15.06 147.15 -64.22
N ILE A 359 15.24 145.96 -63.65
CA ILE A 359 14.75 144.58 -63.93
C ILE A 359 14.51 143.92 -62.55
N LEU A 360 13.37 143.35 -62.13
CA LEU A 360 12.46 142.32 -62.66
C LEU A 360 13.05 140.90 -62.77
N ASN A 361 12.68 140.02 -61.82
CA ASN A 361 12.86 138.56 -61.80
C ASN A 361 14.26 137.98 -61.51
N LYS A 362 14.34 137.12 -60.50
CA LYS A 362 14.28 135.64 -60.62
C LYS A 362 14.08 135.04 -59.22
N MET A 363 12.88 134.50 -58.94
CA MET A 363 12.55 133.05 -58.91
C MET A 363 13.20 132.34 -57.71
N GLU A 364 12.49 131.92 -56.66
CA GLU A 364 11.44 130.86 -56.57
C GLU A 364 11.90 129.47 -57.01
N THR A 365 11.47 128.44 -56.26
CA THR A 365 11.40 126.99 -56.59
C THR A 365 12.75 126.27 -56.81
N ASP A 366 13.03 125.04 -56.35
CA ASP A 366 12.33 123.97 -55.59
C ASP A 366 13.40 123.26 -54.71
N ASP A 367 13.17 122.73 -53.51
CA ASP A 367 12.21 121.74 -52.98
C ASP A 367 12.60 120.24 -53.19
N TYR A 368 12.36 119.46 -52.12
CA TYR A 368 12.30 118.00 -51.99
C TYR A 368 13.55 117.08 -51.85
N LYS A 369 13.40 116.13 -50.89
CA LYS A 369 14.02 114.78 -50.71
C LYS A 369 15.46 114.62 -50.16
N MET A 370 15.59 114.18 -48.90
CA MET A 370 15.53 112.74 -48.47
C MET A 370 16.38 112.43 -47.20
N ASN A 371 15.70 112.21 -46.07
CA ASN A 371 15.94 111.20 -45.00
C ASN A 371 17.30 111.17 -44.23
N GLU A 372 17.29 111.27 -42.89
CA GLU A 372 17.18 110.15 -41.89
C GLU A 372 18.32 109.11 -42.01
N GLU A 373 18.99 108.66 -40.94
CA GLU A 373 18.84 108.87 -39.48
C GLU A 373 20.20 108.62 -38.81
N LEU A 374 20.72 109.56 -38.01
CA LEU A 374 22.08 109.46 -37.44
C LEU A 374 22.23 110.23 -36.11
N GLU A 375 21.56 109.75 -35.06
CA GLU A 375 21.55 110.42 -33.73
C GLU A 375 21.77 109.43 -32.57
N THR A 376 22.75 108.53 -32.73
CA THR A 376 23.35 107.86 -31.58
C THR A 376 24.37 108.79 -30.90
N LEU A 377 24.28 108.89 -29.57
CA LEU A 377 25.43 109.21 -28.69
C LEU A 377 26.21 110.49 -29.11
N LYS A 378 25.62 111.68 -29.05
CA LYS A 378 25.16 112.38 -27.81
C LYS A 378 26.08 112.30 -26.58
N ASN A 379 27.26 111.67 -26.69
CA ASN A 379 28.23 111.48 -25.61
C ASN A 379 29.57 112.19 -25.85
N LYS A 380 29.56 113.29 -26.63
CA LYS A 380 30.67 114.24 -26.65
C LYS A 380 30.19 115.68 -26.46
N ARG A 381 30.63 116.21 -25.32
CA ARG A 381 31.27 117.53 -25.21
C ARG A 381 30.33 118.72 -25.00
N GLN A 382 29.69 118.67 -23.83
CA GLN A 382 29.12 119.76 -23.03
C GLN A 382 30.16 120.84 -22.62
N THR A 383 30.99 121.33 -23.56
CA THR A 383 32.07 122.33 -23.33
C THR A 383 32.24 123.30 -24.51
N SER A 384 31.17 124.04 -24.84
CA SER A 384 31.25 125.23 -25.72
C SER A 384 30.18 126.31 -25.42
N LYS A 385 29.70 126.41 -24.17
CA LYS A 385 28.76 127.47 -23.74
C LYS A 385 29.32 128.47 -22.71
N GLN A 386 30.62 128.36 -22.40
CA GLN A 386 31.26 129.10 -21.29
C GLN A 386 32.66 129.69 -21.63
N LYS A 387 32.95 129.93 -22.92
CA LYS A 387 34.18 130.63 -23.38
C LYS A 387 33.93 131.82 -24.32
N PHE A 388 32.68 132.31 -24.40
CA PHE A 388 32.36 133.57 -25.11
C PHE A 388 31.70 134.63 -24.22
N ILE A 389 31.33 134.28 -22.97
CA ILE A 389 30.79 135.23 -21.98
C ILE A 389 31.90 136.16 -21.42
N GLU A 390 33.18 135.81 -21.61
CA GLU A 390 34.33 136.66 -21.29
C GLU A 390 34.84 137.49 -22.50
N LYS A 391 34.11 137.52 -23.62
CA LYS A 391 34.17 138.66 -24.57
C LYS A 391 33.30 139.84 -24.10
N ILE A 392 33.24 139.97 -22.78
CA ILE A 392 33.15 141.21 -22.02
C ILE A 392 33.90 142.33 -22.75
N THR A 393 33.12 143.32 -23.17
CA THR A 393 33.25 144.69 -22.64
C THR A 393 34.66 145.31 -22.62
N SER A 394 35.41 145.20 -23.73
CA SER A 394 36.43 146.19 -24.05
C SER A 394 36.47 146.48 -25.56
N ILE A 395 36.42 147.78 -25.92
CA ILE A 395 36.49 148.33 -27.29
C ILE A 395 35.27 147.95 -28.16
N LYS A 396 34.26 148.79 -28.42
CA LYS A 396 34.09 150.26 -28.34
C LYS A 396 32.68 150.53 -27.76
N LYS A 397 32.37 151.51 -26.91
CA LYS A 397 33.07 152.73 -26.40
C LYS A 397 33.47 153.78 -27.44
N SER A 398 32.55 154.06 -28.35
CA SER A 398 32.36 155.34 -29.06
C SER A 398 30.87 155.38 -29.42
N ILE A 399 30.01 156.31 -29.01
CA ILE A 399 30.16 157.57 -28.26
C ILE A 399 29.10 157.61 -27.15
N SER A 400 29.47 158.17 -26.00
CA SER A 400 28.54 158.61 -24.97
C SER A 400 28.53 160.13 -24.92
N LYS A 401 27.45 160.75 -24.42
CA LYS A 401 27.42 162.12 -23.85
C LYS A 401 27.58 163.24 -24.90
N LEU A 402 27.13 164.49 -24.71
CA LEU A 402 26.55 165.30 -23.61
C LEU A 402 25.73 166.43 -24.34
N SER A 403 24.92 167.32 -23.77
CA SER A 403 24.70 167.83 -22.41
C SER A 403 23.35 168.55 -22.30
N ASP A 404 22.80 168.65 -21.09
CA ASP A 404 21.84 169.69 -20.72
C ASP A 404 22.44 171.11 -20.77
N LYS A 405 21.59 172.10 -21.06
CA LYS A 405 21.37 173.39 -20.35
C LYS A 405 20.22 174.15 -21.07
N LEU A 406 19.15 174.55 -20.37
CA LEU A 406 18.99 175.86 -19.70
C LEU A 406 19.24 177.05 -20.67
N GLN A 407 18.35 178.04 -20.86
CA GLN A 407 17.24 178.49 -20.00
C GLN A 407 16.27 179.44 -20.77
N GLU A 408 14.97 179.43 -20.37
CA GLU A 408 13.87 180.42 -20.46
C GLU A 408 13.71 181.50 -21.58
N LEU A 409 12.43 181.91 -21.73
CA LEU A 409 11.88 183.05 -22.50
C LEU A 409 11.91 182.90 -24.05
N GLU A 410 10.83 183.16 -24.81
CA GLU A 410 9.47 183.62 -24.45
C GLU A 410 8.45 183.22 -25.54
N GLY A 411 7.20 182.91 -25.13
CA GLY A 411 5.94 183.05 -25.89
C GLY A 411 5.74 182.35 -27.26
N GLY A 412 4.64 181.58 -27.41
CA GLY A 412 3.99 181.48 -28.74
C GLY A 412 3.12 180.28 -29.11
N SER A 413 1.91 180.18 -28.53
CA SER A 413 0.73 179.46 -29.07
C SER A 413 0.79 177.92 -29.27
N GLY A 414 -0.18 177.21 -28.67
CA GLY A 414 -0.33 175.76 -28.77
C GLY A 414 -1.43 175.31 -29.73
N LYS A 415 -1.17 174.22 -30.44
CA LYS A 415 -2.16 173.32 -31.06
C LYS A 415 -1.51 171.97 -31.48
N LEU A 416 -0.79 171.34 -30.55
CA LEU A 416 -0.02 170.10 -30.82
C LEU A 416 -0.20 168.99 -29.75
N ASP A 417 -0.69 169.32 -28.55
CA ASP A 417 -0.55 168.43 -27.39
C ASP A 417 -1.52 167.22 -27.36
N SER A 418 -2.65 167.24 -28.07
CA SER A 418 -3.66 166.16 -27.99
C SER A 418 -3.29 164.86 -28.72
N TYR A 419 -2.22 164.84 -29.52
CA TYR A 419 -1.79 163.64 -30.26
C TYR A 419 -0.61 162.88 -29.64
N LEU A 420 -0.02 163.42 -28.56
CA LEU A 420 1.11 162.77 -27.87
C LEU A 420 0.70 161.87 -26.70
N GLU A 421 -0.54 162.00 -26.21
CA GLU A 421 -1.00 161.27 -25.02
C GLU A 421 -1.45 159.84 -25.34
N ASP A 422 -2.15 159.62 -26.47
CA ASP A 422 -2.64 158.29 -26.89
C ASP A 422 -1.51 157.28 -27.17
N LYS A 423 -0.39 157.72 -27.75
CA LYS A 423 0.76 156.83 -28.05
C LYS A 423 1.36 156.18 -26.80
N LYS A 424 1.34 156.91 -25.67
CA LYS A 424 1.96 156.47 -24.42
C LYS A 424 1.22 155.32 -23.74
N ASN A 425 -0.11 155.27 -23.86
CA ASN A 425 -0.93 154.24 -23.22
C ASN A 425 -0.69 152.83 -23.80
N PHE A 426 -0.57 152.73 -25.14
CA PHE A 426 -0.33 151.46 -25.82
C PHE A 426 1.05 150.84 -25.51
N GLU A 427 2.09 151.67 -25.37
CA GLU A 427 3.44 151.18 -25.03
C GLU A 427 3.49 150.52 -23.65
N THR A 428 2.74 151.01 -22.66
CA THR A 428 2.64 150.40 -21.32
C THR A 428 1.92 149.04 -21.29
N GLY A 429 0.88 148.85 -22.12
CA GLY A 429 0.12 147.59 -22.15
C GLY A 429 0.94 146.42 -22.68
N ILE A 430 1.67 146.66 -23.78
CA ILE A 430 2.54 145.66 -24.43
C ILE A 430 3.63 145.16 -23.47
N GLN A 431 4.21 146.05 -22.66
CA GLN A 431 5.28 145.69 -21.72
C GLN A 431 4.80 144.76 -20.59
N LEU A 432 3.55 144.91 -20.13
CA LEU A 432 2.97 144.13 -19.04
C LEU A 432 2.61 142.71 -19.49
N ASN A 433 2.05 142.56 -20.69
CA ASN A 433 1.76 141.25 -21.28
C ASN A 433 3.03 140.45 -21.58
N LEU A 434 4.11 141.10 -22.01
CA LEU A 434 5.41 140.45 -22.23
C LEU A 434 6.01 139.85 -20.94
N GLN A 435 5.82 140.50 -19.78
CA GLN A 435 6.25 139.95 -18.49
C GLN A 435 5.43 138.73 -18.07
N GLN A 436 4.11 138.73 -18.29
CA GLN A 436 3.27 137.56 -18.01
C GLN A 436 3.63 136.36 -18.88
N ILE A 437 3.91 136.58 -20.17
CA ILE A 437 4.35 135.53 -21.10
C ILE A 437 5.68 134.91 -20.65
N GLN A 438 6.62 135.69 -20.08
CA GLN A 438 7.85 135.15 -19.50
C GLN A 438 7.58 134.25 -18.28
N ALA A 439 6.72 134.67 -17.36
CA ALA A 439 6.40 133.88 -16.17
C ALA A 439 5.76 132.52 -16.52
N TYR A 440 4.77 132.50 -17.42
CA TYR A 440 4.15 131.24 -17.86
C TYR A 440 5.10 130.32 -18.63
N LYS A 441 6.08 130.86 -19.36
CA LYS A 441 7.12 130.06 -20.04
C LYS A 441 8.13 129.42 -19.09
N GLU A 442 8.34 129.96 -17.88
CA GLU A 442 9.10 129.26 -16.83
C GLU A 442 8.28 128.16 -16.17
N GLU A 443 6.98 128.39 -15.95
CA GLU A 443 6.06 127.40 -15.38
C GLU A 443 5.84 126.19 -16.31
N GLU A 444 5.67 126.42 -17.62
CA GLU A 444 5.59 125.38 -18.66
C GLU A 444 6.80 124.45 -18.59
N LYS A 445 8.00 125.03 -18.48
CA LYS A 445 9.28 124.32 -18.46
C LYS A 445 9.43 123.41 -17.24
N LYS A 446 8.84 123.80 -16.11
CA LYS A 446 8.83 122.99 -14.89
C LYS A 446 7.88 121.79 -15.03
N CYS A 447 6.66 122.00 -15.53
CA CYS A 447 5.70 120.92 -15.74
C CYS A 447 6.17 119.88 -16.78
N ILE A 448 6.93 120.30 -17.80
CA ILE A 448 7.53 119.38 -18.79
C ILE A 448 8.58 118.47 -18.13
N LEU A 449 9.44 119.00 -17.25
CA LEU A 449 10.46 118.21 -16.54
C LEU A 449 9.84 117.16 -15.60
N GLU A 450 8.78 117.52 -14.88
CA GLU A 450 8.04 116.58 -14.01
C GLU A 450 7.42 115.44 -14.84
N TYR A 451 6.80 115.75 -15.98
CA TYR A 451 6.23 114.75 -16.89
C TYR A 451 7.29 113.80 -17.52
N GLU A 452 8.51 114.28 -17.81
CA GLU A 452 9.56 113.42 -18.36
C GLU A 452 10.16 112.44 -17.34
N ASP A 453 10.32 112.85 -16.07
CA ASP A 453 10.81 111.96 -15.01
C ASP A 453 9.79 110.82 -14.71
N ASP A 454 8.50 111.17 -14.61
CA ASP A 454 7.43 110.20 -14.39
C ASP A 454 7.28 109.22 -15.57
N LYS A 455 7.47 109.71 -16.81
CA LYS A 455 7.52 108.87 -18.01
C LYS A 455 8.68 107.88 -17.97
N MET A 456 9.83 108.28 -17.42
CA MET A 456 11.00 107.40 -17.27
C MET A 456 10.79 106.33 -16.19
N LYS A 457 10.13 106.66 -15.07
CA LYS A 457 9.77 105.68 -14.02
C LYS A 457 8.78 104.65 -14.55
N PHE A 458 7.71 105.10 -15.23
CA PHE A 458 6.69 104.24 -15.82
C PHE A 458 7.28 103.26 -16.85
N SER A 459 8.25 103.68 -17.66
CA SER A 459 8.89 102.79 -18.64
C SER A 459 9.68 101.65 -18.00
N LYS A 460 10.43 101.93 -16.92
CA LYS A 460 11.18 100.93 -16.13
C LYS A 460 10.27 99.88 -15.49
N LEU A 461 9.18 100.32 -14.85
CA LEU A 461 8.16 99.42 -14.28
C LEU A 461 7.55 98.52 -15.37
N SER A 462 7.28 99.07 -16.56
CA SER A 462 6.75 98.31 -17.69
C SER A 462 7.73 97.26 -18.25
N THR A 463 9.04 97.54 -18.28
CA THR A 463 10.05 96.53 -18.65
C THR A 463 10.24 95.47 -17.59
N ASN A 464 10.17 95.83 -16.30
CA ASN A 464 10.31 94.87 -15.20
C ASN A 464 9.17 93.84 -15.22
N LEU A 465 7.92 94.28 -15.37
CA LEU A 465 6.76 93.39 -15.46
C LEU A 465 6.86 92.40 -16.62
N LYS A 466 7.30 92.83 -17.81
CA LYS A 466 7.53 91.91 -18.94
C LYS A 466 8.60 90.86 -18.65
N SER A 467 9.64 91.22 -17.88
CA SER A 467 10.69 90.26 -17.50
C SER A 467 10.23 89.28 -16.42
N LEU A 468 9.31 89.68 -15.52
CA LEU A 468 8.64 88.81 -14.57
C LEU A 468 7.64 87.88 -15.26
N GLU A 469 6.82 88.41 -16.18
CA GLU A 469 5.84 87.66 -16.98
C GLU A 469 6.50 86.52 -17.76
N ASN A 470 7.65 86.78 -18.40
CA ASN A 470 8.45 85.73 -19.03
C ASN A 470 8.93 84.67 -18.04
N LYS A 471 9.52 85.05 -16.89
CA LYS A 471 9.97 84.11 -15.86
C LYS A 471 8.84 83.25 -15.29
N ILE A 472 7.64 83.83 -15.13
CA ILE A 472 6.45 83.10 -14.68
C ILE A 472 6.04 82.05 -15.72
N ASN A 473 6.08 82.40 -17.01
CA ASN A 473 5.76 81.46 -18.09
C ASN A 473 6.82 80.36 -18.24
N ASP A 474 8.11 80.68 -18.12
CA ASP A 474 9.20 79.70 -18.13
C ASP A 474 9.02 78.67 -17.00
N GLN A 475 8.70 79.13 -15.78
CA GLN A 475 8.45 78.25 -14.64
C GLN A 475 7.15 77.44 -14.77
N LYS A 476 6.09 77.99 -15.38
CA LYS A 476 4.88 77.22 -15.70
C LYS A 476 5.13 76.12 -16.72
N SER A 477 5.94 76.37 -17.75
CA SER A 477 6.33 75.34 -18.72
C SER A 477 7.16 74.23 -18.06
N LEU A 478 8.00 74.56 -17.08
CA LEU A 478 8.77 73.58 -16.32
C LEU A 478 7.88 72.73 -15.39
N ILE A 479 6.81 73.30 -14.81
CA ILE A 479 5.79 72.57 -14.06
C ILE A 479 5.09 71.53 -14.94
N GLU A 480 4.65 71.91 -16.14
CA GLU A 480 4.00 71.03 -17.11
C GLU A 480 4.91 69.87 -17.57
N GLN A 481 6.22 70.13 -17.71
CA GLN A 481 7.23 69.11 -17.98
C GLN A 481 7.38 68.11 -16.82
N TYR A 482 7.51 68.57 -15.58
CA TYR A 482 7.61 67.65 -14.44
C TYR A 482 6.31 66.87 -14.20
N GLU A 483 5.12 67.47 -14.39
CA GLU A 483 3.84 66.77 -14.26
C GLU A 483 3.71 65.63 -15.29
N THR A 484 4.10 65.87 -16.55
CA THR A 484 4.09 64.83 -17.59
C THR A 484 5.18 63.76 -17.38
N GLU A 485 6.38 64.11 -16.90
CA GLU A 485 7.41 63.12 -16.54
C GLU A 485 7.00 62.24 -15.34
N ILE A 486 6.28 62.79 -14.36
CA ILE A 486 5.73 62.04 -13.23
C ILE A 486 4.65 61.06 -13.71
N GLU A 487 3.71 61.50 -14.54
CA GLU A 487 2.63 60.66 -15.08
C GLU A 487 3.18 59.47 -15.87
N ASN A 488 4.15 59.71 -16.75
CA ASN A 488 4.87 58.66 -17.49
C ASN A 488 5.59 57.68 -16.54
N SER A 489 6.28 58.21 -15.52
CA SER A 489 6.97 57.38 -14.52
C SER A 489 6.01 56.51 -13.70
N GLU A 490 4.80 57.00 -13.41
CA GLU A 490 3.76 56.18 -12.77
C GLU A 490 3.23 55.06 -13.65
N GLU A 491 3.02 55.32 -14.94
CA GLU A 491 2.55 54.29 -15.88
C GLU A 491 3.61 53.19 -16.07
N GLU A 492 4.89 53.56 -16.22
CA GLU A 492 6.00 52.61 -16.24
C GLU A 492 6.05 51.78 -14.94
N LEU A 493 5.90 52.41 -13.77
CA LEU A 493 5.89 51.71 -12.49
C LEU A 493 4.72 50.73 -12.36
N ARG A 494 3.51 51.10 -12.79
CA ARG A 494 2.33 50.21 -12.79
C ARG A 494 2.58 48.98 -13.68
N ASN A 495 3.14 49.17 -14.87
CA ASN A 495 3.44 48.09 -15.80
C ASN A 495 4.54 47.16 -15.27
N LEU A 496 5.63 47.71 -14.72
CA LEU A 496 6.71 46.93 -14.12
C LEU A 496 6.22 46.13 -12.89
N GLN A 497 5.39 46.71 -12.02
CA GLN A 497 4.79 46.02 -10.88
C GLN A 497 3.89 44.86 -11.32
N SER A 498 3.10 45.03 -12.39
CA SER A 498 2.30 43.94 -12.96
C SER A 498 3.17 42.79 -13.46
N ASN A 499 4.23 43.09 -14.22
CA ASN A 499 5.17 42.09 -14.73
C ASN A 499 5.89 41.35 -13.59
N ALA A 500 6.26 42.06 -12.51
CA ALA A 500 6.91 41.47 -11.35
C ALA A 500 6.00 40.47 -10.60
N ILE A 501 4.68 40.70 -10.58
CA ILE A 501 3.71 39.74 -10.04
C ILE A 501 3.62 38.51 -10.95
N GLU A 502 3.45 38.70 -12.26
CA GLU A 502 3.37 37.60 -13.24
C GLU A 502 4.63 36.70 -13.21
N PHE A 503 5.83 37.29 -13.16
CA PHE A 503 7.07 36.53 -13.04
C PHE A 503 7.19 35.79 -11.69
N ASN A 504 6.66 36.35 -10.61
CA ASN A 504 6.66 35.68 -9.30
C ASN A 504 5.73 34.46 -9.29
N ASP A 505 4.52 34.59 -9.86
CA ASP A 505 3.55 33.50 -9.98
C ASP A 505 4.09 32.36 -10.88
N ASP A 506 4.74 32.71 -12.01
CA ASP A 506 5.45 31.78 -12.88
C ASP A 506 6.55 31.01 -12.12
N ILE A 507 7.36 31.71 -11.30
CA ILE A 507 8.42 31.09 -10.49
C ILE A 507 7.83 30.14 -9.45
N GLU A 508 6.76 30.52 -8.74
CA GLU A 508 6.12 29.65 -7.75
C GLU A 508 5.53 28.39 -8.41
N ALA A 509 4.89 28.53 -9.57
CA ALA A 509 4.39 27.40 -10.36
C ALA A 509 5.51 26.45 -10.82
N LEU A 510 6.64 26.99 -11.29
CA LEU A 510 7.80 26.20 -11.74
C LEU A 510 8.54 25.51 -10.57
N ILE A 511 8.66 26.16 -9.41
CA ILE A 511 9.19 25.53 -8.18
C ILE A 511 8.29 24.37 -7.77
N ASN A 512 6.98 24.59 -7.66
CA ASN A 512 6.01 23.55 -7.30
C ASN A 512 6.06 22.36 -8.29
N PHE A 513 6.16 22.62 -9.59
CA PHE A 513 6.33 21.57 -10.60
C PHE A 513 7.63 20.76 -10.42
N THR A 514 8.77 21.44 -10.26
CA THR A 514 10.10 20.83 -10.27
C THR A 514 10.54 20.20 -8.94
N GLU A 515 10.08 20.72 -7.80
CA GLU A 515 10.50 20.30 -6.46
C GLU A 515 9.44 19.49 -5.70
N VAL A 516 8.15 19.70 -5.99
CA VAL A 516 7.05 19.05 -5.24
C VAL A 516 6.31 18.00 -6.07
N SER A 517 5.83 18.37 -7.26
CA SER A 517 4.93 17.53 -8.07
C SER A 517 5.67 16.38 -8.79
N MET A 518 6.74 16.70 -9.52
CA MET A 518 7.42 15.72 -10.38
C MET A 518 8.35 14.72 -9.66
N PRO A 519 9.11 15.07 -8.60
CA PRO A 519 10.01 14.11 -7.94
C PRO A 519 9.36 12.80 -7.46
N PRO A 520 8.20 12.80 -6.74
CA PRO A 520 7.56 11.54 -6.32
C PRO A 520 7.00 10.72 -7.51
N ILE A 521 6.62 11.37 -8.61
CA ILE A 521 6.20 10.68 -9.85
C ILE A 521 7.40 9.96 -10.47
N ILE A 522 8.57 10.61 -10.50
CA ILE A 522 9.80 10.00 -11.03
C ILE A 522 10.28 8.86 -10.13
N GLU A 523 10.17 8.99 -8.81
CA GLU A 523 10.55 7.94 -7.86
C GLU A 523 9.64 6.70 -8.00
N THR A 524 8.31 6.89 -8.04
CA THR A 524 7.36 5.79 -8.26
C THR A 524 7.51 5.11 -9.64
N LEU A 525 7.85 5.87 -10.69
CA LEU A 525 8.18 5.31 -12.01
C LEU A 525 9.50 4.52 -11.97
N ARG A 526 10.54 4.99 -11.27
CA ARG A 526 11.81 4.26 -11.07
C ARG A 526 11.62 2.95 -10.31
N ASP A 527 10.89 2.99 -9.19
CA ASP A 527 10.57 1.79 -8.40
C ASP A 527 9.77 0.76 -9.21
N SER A 528 8.88 1.24 -10.08
CA SER A 528 8.16 0.39 -11.02
C SER A 528 9.09 -0.20 -12.07
N ALA A 529 9.97 0.60 -12.68
CA ALA A 529 10.94 0.14 -13.66
C ALA A 529 11.88 -0.93 -13.10
N ILE A 530 12.41 -0.73 -11.89
CA ILE A 530 13.34 -1.65 -11.20
C ILE A 530 12.72 -3.04 -10.94
N LYS A 531 11.41 -3.13 -10.68
CA LYS A 531 10.70 -4.43 -10.56
C LYS A 531 10.73 -5.22 -11.86
N HIS A 532 10.77 -4.53 -13.00
CA HIS A 532 10.83 -5.13 -14.33
C HIS A 532 12.27 -5.45 -14.76
N CYS A 533 13.16 -4.45 -14.81
CA CYS A 533 14.60 -4.65 -15.08
C CYS A 533 15.46 -3.50 -14.53
N SER A 534 16.74 -3.77 -14.31
CA SER A 534 17.74 -2.73 -14.03
C SER A 534 17.95 -1.82 -15.24
N ARG A 535 18.48 -0.63 -15.00
CA ARG A 535 18.74 0.36 -16.06
C ARG A 535 19.81 -0.12 -17.06
N GLU A 536 20.75 -0.95 -16.62
CA GLU A 536 21.80 -1.53 -17.48
C GLU A 536 21.24 -2.63 -18.40
N GLU A 537 20.29 -3.43 -17.92
CA GLU A 537 19.60 -4.45 -18.71
C GLU A 537 18.67 -3.84 -19.76
N ALA A 538 18.09 -2.67 -19.49
CA ALA A 538 17.17 -1.97 -20.39
C ALA A 538 17.80 -1.54 -21.73
N LYS A 539 19.14 -1.34 -21.78
CA LYS A 539 19.92 -1.01 -22.99
C LYS A 539 19.24 -0.01 -23.94
N ILE A 540 18.91 1.15 -23.41
CA ILE A 540 18.27 2.25 -24.16
C ILE A 540 19.24 2.75 -25.24
N MET A 541 18.79 2.76 -26.50
CA MET A 541 19.55 3.27 -27.64
C MET A 541 19.03 4.63 -28.10
N PRO A 542 19.89 5.50 -28.68
CA PRO A 542 19.47 6.76 -29.27
C PRO A 542 18.59 6.50 -30.51
N GLY A 543 17.27 6.51 -30.32
CA GLY A 543 16.27 6.14 -31.33
C GLY A 543 15.14 5.25 -30.81
N ASP A 544 15.20 4.80 -29.56
CA ASP A 544 14.05 4.14 -28.91
C ASP A 544 13.02 5.18 -28.44
N THR A 545 11.76 5.04 -28.89
CA THR A 545 10.61 5.83 -28.42
C THR A 545 9.63 4.95 -27.64
N ILE A 546 8.82 5.58 -26.76
CA ILE A 546 7.79 4.88 -25.99
C ILE A 546 6.82 4.13 -26.92
N GLU A 547 6.37 4.79 -27.99
CA GLU A 547 5.44 4.24 -29.00
C GLU A 547 5.97 2.97 -29.67
N LYS A 548 7.27 2.96 -30.01
CA LYS A 548 7.91 1.79 -30.64
C LYS A 548 7.96 0.62 -29.67
N ILE A 549 8.35 0.85 -28.41
CA ILE A 549 8.38 -0.19 -27.39
C ILE A 549 6.97 -0.70 -27.05
N ASP A 550 5.98 0.19 -26.99
CA ASP A 550 4.58 -0.19 -26.80
C ASP A 550 4.09 -1.11 -27.94
N SER A 551 4.47 -0.83 -29.19
CA SER A 551 4.17 -1.74 -30.33
C SER A 551 4.87 -3.11 -30.22
N GLU A 552 6.11 -3.15 -29.72
CA GLU A 552 6.85 -4.40 -29.50
C GLU A 552 6.24 -5.23 -28.35
N ILE A 553 5.78 -4.57 -27.28
CA ILE A 553 5.04 -5.20 -26.17
C ILE A 553 3.70 -5.77 -26.68
N GLU A 554 2.97 -5.04 -27.52
CA GLU A 554 1.67 -5.46 -28.05
C GLU A 554 1.80 -6.68 -28.99
N ILE A 555 2.82 -6.70 -29.86
CA ILE A 555 3.15 -7.86 -30.71
C ILE A 555 3.46 -9.09 -29.85
N ILE A 556 4.26 -8.94 -28.79
CA ILE A 556 4.60 -10.05 -27.88
C ILE A 556 3.37 -10.50 -27.08
N ALA A 557 2.54 -9.58 -26.61
CA ALA A 557 1.29 -9.88 -25.89
C ALA A 557 0.33 -10.68 -26.78
N SER A 558 0.11 -10.24 -28.03
CA SER A 558 -0.71 -10.95 -29.01
C SER A 558 -0.18 -12.38 -29.28
N ARG A 559 1.14 -12.55 -29.33
CA ARG A 559 1.78 -13.86 -29.54
C ARG A 559 1.65 -14.80 -28.34
N LEU A 560 1.72 -14.26 -27.12
CA LEU A 560 1.42 -15.00 -25.88
C LEU A 560 -0.05 -15.45 -25.83
N ASP A 561 -0.96 -14.56 -26.19
CA ASP A 561 -2.41 -14.79 -26.23
C ASP A 561 -2.80 -15.82 -27.30
N GLN A 562 -2.06 -15.88 -28.43
CA GLN A 562 -2.19 -16.94 -29.42
C GLN A 562 -1.71 -18.31 -28.90
N ILE A 563 -0.59 -18.37 -28.18
CA ILE A 563 -0.10 -19.62 -27.55
C ILE A 563 -1.13 -20.15 -26.54
N GLU A 564 -1.71 -19.29 -25.71
CA GLU A 564 -2.75 -19.69 -24.75
C GLU A 564 -4.03 -20.18 -25.46
N LYS A 565 -4.40 -19.62 -26.62
CA LYS A 565 -5.51 -20.10 -27.46
C LYS A 565 -5.23 -21.42 -28.19
N GLU A 566 -4.00 -21.65 -28.65
CA GLU A 566 -3.58 -22.90 -29.30
C GLU A 566 -3.54 -24.08 -28.30
N VAL A 567 -3.14 -23.81 -27.05
CA VAL A 567 -3.12 -24.82 -25.98
C VAL A 567 -4.49 -24.99 -25.31
N GLY A 568 -5.37 -23.98 -25.38
CA GLY A 568 -6.76 -24.05 -24.94
C GLY A 568 -7.00 -23.93 -23.43
N ILE A 569 -5.93 -23.79 -22.64
CA ILE A 569 -5.93 -23.44 -21.21
C ILE A 569 -4.85 -22.39 -20.96
N ASN A 570 -5.01 -21.56 -19.93
CA ASN A 570 -3.95 -20.59 -19.60
C ASN A 570 -2.78 -21.26 -18.87
N ARG A 571 -1.64 -20.56 -18.81
CA ARG A 571 -0.41 -21.10 -18.23
C ARG A 571 -0.51 -21.39 -16.72
N GLU A 572 -1.29 -20.63 -15.97
CA GLU A 572 -1.45 -20.84 -14.53
C GLU A 572 -2.27 -22.12 -14.26
N GLU A 573 -3.34 -22.33 -15.02
CA GLU A 573 -4.11 -23.58 -15.06
C GLU A 573 -3.22 -24.78 -15.42
N ALA A 574 -2.40 -24.68 -16.46
CA ALA A 574 -1.45 -25.73 -16.84
C ALA A 574 -0.47 -26.07 -15.69
N LYS A 575 0.06 -25.04 -15.00
CA LYS A 575 0.95 -25.22 -13.84
C LYS A 575 0.23 -25.90 -12.67
N ILE A 576 -0.98 -25.44 -12.36
CA ILE A 576 -1.84 -25.98 -11.29
C ILE A 576 -2.20 -27.44 -11.62
N GLN A 577 -2.50 -27.76 -12.88
CA GLN A 577 -2.81 -29.10 -13.35
C GLN A 577 -1.61 -30.04 -13.20
N VAL A 578 -0.38 -29.62 -13.57
CA VAL A 578 0.84 -30.41 -13.32
C VAL A 578 1.04 -30.67 -11.82
N ILE A 579 0.88 -29.65 -10.97
CA ILE A 579 1.02 -29.80 -9.52
C ILE A 579 -0.03 -30.78 -8.96
N LYS A 580 -1.29 -30.65 -9.40
CA LYS A 580 -2.41 -31.49 -9.01
C LYS A 580 -2.23 -32.95 -9.44
N GLU A 581 -1.89 -33.22 -10.70
CA GLU A 581 -1.69 -34.59 -11.16
C GLU A 581 -0.40 -35.21 -10.60
N ARG A 582 0.65 -34.41 -10.34
CA ARG A 582 1.87 -34.89 -9.68
C ARG A 582 1.61 -35.29 -8.22
N THR A 583 0.86 -34.48 -7.47
CA THR A 583 0.49 -34.80 -6.09
C THR A 583 -0.47 -36.01 -6.04
N ASN A 584 -1.42 -36.10 -6.96
CA ASN A 584 -2.29 -37.27 -7.13
C ASN A 584 -1.49 -38.55 -7.41
N TYR A 585 -0.60 -38.54 -8.42
CA TYR A 585 0.27 -39.66 -8.76
C TYR A 585 1.14 -40.10 -7.57
N ASN A 586 1.81 -39.17 -6.89
CA ASN A 586 2.66 -39.48 -5.74
C ASN A 586 1.86 -40.10 -4.57
N ASN A 587 0.64 -39.61 -4.32
CA ASN A 587 -0.25 -40.16 -3.29
C ASN A 587 -0.74 -41.58 -3.63
N ILE A 588 -0.98 -41.88 -4.90
CA ILE A 588 -1.37 -43.22 -5.38
C ILE A 588 -0.15 -44.17 -5.31
N LEU A 589 1.02 -43.73 -5.77
CA LEU A 589 2.26 -44.49 -5.72
C LEU A 589 2.63 -44.91 -4.28
N LEU A 590 2.56 -43.97 -3.33
CA LEU A 590 2.85 -44.26 -1.92
C LEU A 590 1.88 -45.29 -1.31
N LYS A 591 0.59 -45.24 -1.67
CA LYS A 591 -0.40 -46.25 -1.25
C LYS A 591 -0.14 -47.61 -1.92
N TYR A 592 0.20 -47.61 -3.20
CA TYR A 592 0.54 -48.82 -3.95
C TYR A 592 1.75 -49.54 -3.33
N ASP A 593 2.83 -48.81 -3.06
CA ASP A 593 4.04 -49.36 -2.43
C ASP A 593 3.75 -49.91 -1.03
N GLN A 594 2.91 -49.23 -0.23
CA GLN A 594 2.45 -49.73 1.07
C GLN A 594 1.66 -51.04 0.94
N SER A 595 0.73 -51.13 -0.01
CA SER A 595 -0.02 -52.36 -0.30
C SER A 595 0.92 -53.51 -0.70
N VAL A 596 1.89 -53.26 -1.57
CA VAL A 596 2.89 -54.27 -2.01
C VAL A 596 3.78 -54.72 -0.86
N GLN A 597 4.26 -53.80 0.00
CA GLN A 597 5.04 -54.15 1.19
C GLN A 597 4.23 -54.98 2.19
N LEU A 598 2.95 -54.63 2.41
CA LEU A 598 2.05 -55.40 3.27
C LEU A 598 1.83 -56.81 2.73
N HIS A 599 1.54 -56.93 1.42
CA HIS A 599 1.39 -58.22 0.75
C HIS A 599 2.62 -59.11 0.93
N ASN A 600 3.82 -58.57 0.66
CA ASN A 600 5.06 -59.35 0.76
C ASN A 600 5.31 -59.87 2.18
N LYS A 601 5.01 -59.07 3.22
CA LYS A 601 5.11 -59.48 4.63
C LYS A 601 4.11 -60.57 5.01
N ILE A 602 2.87 -60.50 4.50
CA ILE A 602 1.85 -61.51 4.79
C ILE A 602 2.13 -62.80 4.00
N ALA A 603 2.59 -62.70 2.75
CA ALA A 603 2.96 -63.84 1.91
C ALA A 603 4.15 -64.63 2.50
N SER A 604 5.20 -63.95 2.99
CA SER A 604 6.32 -64.63 3.66
C SER A 604 5.91 -65.27 4.99
N SER A 605 5.05 -64.61 5.77
CA SER A 605 4.44 -65.16 6.99
C SER A 605 3.59 -66.40 6.70
N LEU A 606 2.80 -66.38 5.62
CA LEU A 606 2.02 -67.52 5.16
C LEU A 606 2.91 -68.70 4.75
N GLN A 607 3.99 -68.45 4.00
CA GLN A 607 4.95 -69.48 3.62
C GLN A 607 5.59 -70.14 4.86
N ALA A 608 6.14 -69.35 5.78
CA ALA A 608 6.73 -69.88 7.02
C ALA A 608 5.71 -70.67 7.86
N ARG A 609 4.44 -70.24 7.91
CA ARG A 609 3.38 -70.99 8.59
C ARG A 609 3.00 -72.29 7.89
N LEU A 610 3.03 -72.35 6.55
CA LEU A 610 2.82 -73.59 5.78
C LEU A 610 3.96 -74.60 5.99
N GLU A 611 5.21 -74.13 5.97
CA GLU A 611 6.41 -74.94 6.24
C GLU A 611 6.38 -75.50 7.68
N ASN A 612 6.05 -74.65 8.67
CA ASN A 612 5.88 -75.05 10.05
C ASN A 612 4.72 -76.02 10.26
N LEU A 613 3.57 -75.80 9.62
CA LEU A 613 2.41 -76.71 9.69
C LEU A 613 2.75 -78.09 9.12
N THR A 614 3.40 -78.14 7.95
CA THR A 614 3.82 -79.38 7.30
C THR A 614 4.82 -80.14 8.17
N SER A 615 5.84 -79.46 8.68
CA SER A 615 6.86 -80.05 9.56
C SER A 615 6.26 -80.57 10.87
N THR A 616 5.39 -79.77 11.51
CA THR A 616 4.72 -80.15 12.77
C THR A 616 3.80 -81.35 12.55
N ALA A 617 3.00 -81.36 11.48
CA ALA A 617 2.15 -82.50 11.14
C ALA A 617 2.98 -83.77 10.90
N SER A 618 4.09 -83.69 10.16
CA SER A 618 5.00 -84.84 9.93
C SER A 618 5.57 -85.40 11.23
N LEU A 619 6.03 -84.55 12.16
CA LEU A 619 6.54 -84.97 13.46
C LEU A 619 5.45 -85.64 14.31
N LEU A 620 4.25 -85.05 14.37
CA LEU A 620 3.11 -85.61 15.11
C LEU A 620 2.66 -86.96 14.54
N ILE A 621 2.64 -87.13 13.20
CA ILE A 621 2.34 -88.42 12.55
C ILE A 621 3.35 -89.49 12.94
N GLN A 622 4.64 -89.14 13.01
CA GLN A 622 5.70 -90.06 13.41
C GLN A 622 5.56 -90.46 14.89
N GLU A 623 5.37 -89.48 15.78
CA GLU A 623 5.20 -89.73 17.22
C GLU A 623 3.98 -90.62 17.50
N VAL A 624 2.81 -90.29 16.93
CA VAL A 624 1.57 -91.06 17.12
C VAL A 624 1.70 -92.47 16.54
N ASN A 625 2.37 -92.66 15.40
CA ASN A 625 2.64 -94.01 14.88
C ASN A 625 3.55 -94.83 15.82
N LEU A 626 4.64 -94.25 16.32
CA LEU A 626 5.58 -94.95 17.21
C LEU A 626 4.91 -95.36 18.54
N VAL A 627 4.09 -94.48 19.13
CA VAL A 627 3.35 -94.78 20.35
C VAL A 627 2.27 -95.83 20.10
N PHE A 628 1.58 -95.79 18.95
CA PHE A 628 0.59 -96.79 18.56
C PHE A 628 1.20 -98.18 18.38
N GLU A 629 2.33 -98.28 17.68
CA GLU A 629 3.07 -99.54 17.51
C GLU A 629 3.57 -100.09 18.86
N SER A 630 4.10 -99.21 19.73
CA SER A 630 4.50 -99.55 21.10
C SER A 630 3.33 -100.11 21.94
N ALA A 631 2.15 -99.48 21.86
CA ALA A 631 0.95 -99.91 22.59
C ALA A 631 0.42 -101.27 22.11
N LEU A 632 0.43 -101.54 20.81
CA LEU A 632 0.00 -102.82 20.24
C LEU A 632 0.94 -103.98 20.62
N LYS A 633 2.24 -103.73 20.74
CA LYS A 633 3.25 -104.75 21.13
C LYS A 633 2.98 -105.37 22.50
N LEU A 634 2.33 -104.67 23.44
CA LEU A 634 1.93 -105.25 24.74
C LEU A 634 0.99 -106.45 24.62
N ARG A 635 0.30 -106.58 23.48
CA ARG A 635 -0.58 -107.71 23.14
C ARG A 635 0.05 -108.67 22.12
N GLY A 636 1.28 -108.43 21.69
CA GLY A 636 1.92 -109.15 20.59
C GLY A 636 1.38 -108.77 19.20
N PHE A 637 0.59 -107.70 19.10
CA PHE A 637 0.05 -107.20 17.84
C PHE A 637 1.05 -106.25 17.16
N THR A 638 0.96 -106.14 15.83
CA THR A 638 1.68 -105.12 15.04
C THR A 638 0.68 -104.25 14.30
N GLY A 639 1.02 -102.99 14.03
CA GLY A 639 0.10 -102.10 13.33
C GLY A 639 0.72 -100.76 12.97
N LEU A 640 0.04 -100.05 12.06
CA LEU A 640 0.40 -98.71 11.58
C LEU A 640 -0.87 -97.87 11.37
N ILE A 641 -0.69 -96.55 11.37
CA ILE A 641 -1.74 -95.58 11.09
C ILE A 641 -1.50 -94.99 9.70
N ASP A 642 -2.43 -95.25 8.79
CA ASP A 642 -2.39 -94.74 7.42
C ASP A 642 -3.16 -93.42 7.34
N PHE A 643 -2.45 -92.32 7.08
CA PHE A 643 -2.99 -90.97 7.03
C PHE A 643 -3.18 -90.49 5.59
N ASN A 644 -4.41 -90.21 5.19
CA ASN A 644 -4.74 -89.62 3.89
C ASN A 644 -5.35 -88.21 4.10
N PHE A 645 -4.48 -87.20 4.13
CA PHE A 645 -4.86 -85.79 4.28
C PHE A 645 -5.73 -85.26 3.14
N ASN A 646 -5.53 -85.75 1.91
CA ASN A 646 -6.31 -85.33 0.74
C ASN A 646 -7.78 -85.73 0.82
N LEU A 647 -8.07 -86.91 1.40
CA LEU A 647 -9.42 -87.41 1.61
C LEU A 647 -9.98 -87.16 3.02
N GLY A 648 -9.18 -86.59 3.93
CA GLY A 648 -9.54 -86.43 5.34
C GLY A 648 -9.82 -87.76 6.05
N LYS A 649 -9.00 -88.79 5.79
CA LYS A 649 -9.19 -90.16 6.31
C LYS A 649 -7.95 -90.66 7.06
N LEU A 650 -8.18 -91.44 8.10
CA LEU A 650 -7.17 -92.10 8.91
C LEU A 650 -7.60 -93.55 9.11
N THR A 651 -6.86 -94.49 8.54
CA THR A 651 -7.16 -95.93 8.62
C THR A 651 -6.19 -96.62 9.56
N LEU A 652 -6.71 -97.26 10.61
CA LEU A 652 -5.91 -98.10 11.51
C LEU A 652 -5.72 -99.48 10.86
N LYS A 653 -4.47 -99.88 10.64
CA LYS A 653 -4.11 -101.17 10.06
C LYS A 653 -3.37 -102.00 11.10
N VAL A 654 -3.89 -103.19 11.45
CA VAL A 654 -3.40 -104.04 12.54
C VAL A 654 -3.27 -105.49 12.07
N SER A 655 -2.35 -106.24 12.68
CA SER A 655 -2.18 -107.68 12.53
C SER A 655 -2.01 -108.33 13.90
N THR A 656 -2.68 -109.47 14.10
CA THR A 656 -2.72 -110.20 15.38
C THR A 656 -1.67 -111.30 15.50
N LYS A 657 -0.95 -111.58 14.40
CA LYS A 657 0.23 -112.46 14.36
C LYS A 657 1.34 -111.78 13.56
N GLN A 658 2.59 -111.92 14.00
CA GLN A 658 3.75 -111.29 13.35
C GLN A 658 3.94 -111.67 11.86
N THR A 659 3.34 -112.78 11.41
CA THR A 659 3.39 -113.28 10.02
C THR A 659 2.14 -112.98 9.19
N GLU A 660 1.06 -112.43 9.77
CA GLU A 660 -0.17 -112.11 9.04
C GLU A 660 -0.12 -110.71 8.41
N LYS A 661 -0.75 -110.54 7.24
CA LYS A 661 -0.91 -109.24 6.59
C LYS A 661 -1.75 -108.29 7.44
N LEU A 662 -1.34 -107.02 7.49
CA LEU A 662 -2.09 -105.94 8.13
C LEU A 662 -3.49 -105.81 7.50
N ARG A 663 -4.52 -105.80 8.34
CA ARG A 663 -5.94 -105.63 7.97
C ARG A 663 -6.52 -104.37 8.62
N ASN A 664 -7.58 -103.81 8.05
CA ASN A 664 -8.28 -102.68 8.69
C ASN A 664 -8.89 -103.14 10.03
N VAL A 665 -8.69 -102.36 11.09
CA VAL A 665 -9.28 -102.56 12.43
C VAL A 665 -10.80 -102.79 12.40
N GLU A 666 -11.50 -102.26 11.40
CA GLU A 666 -12.95 -102.48 11.20
C GLU A 666 -13.33 -103.94 10.86
N SER A 667 -12.38 -104.78 10.45
CA SER A 667 -12.59 -106.20 10.14
C SER A 667 -12.31 -107.17 11.31
N PHE A 668 -11.95 -106.66 12.49
CA PHE A 668 -11.62 -107.47 13.67
C PHE A 668 -12.82 -107.66 14.62
N SER A 669 -12.67 -108.60 15.56
CA SER A 669 -13.66 -108.82 16.62
C SER A 669 -13.83 -107.56 17.50
N GLY A 670 -15.01 -107.41 18.12
CA GLY A 670 -15.33 -106.19 18.89
C GLY A 670 -14.31 -105.83 19.98
N GLY A 671 -13.79 -106.83 20.70
CA GLY A 671 -12.78 -106.63 21.74
C GLY A 671 -11.37 -106.28 21.20
N GLU A 672 -10.95 -106.88 20.08
CA GLU A 672 -9.68 -106.52 19.41
C GLU A 672 -9.75 -105.12 18.79
N LYS A 673 -10.90 -104.79 18.17
CA LYS A 673 -11.19 -103.45 17.65
C LYS A 673 -11.12 -102.40 18.75
N SER A 674 -11.77 -102.65 19.89
CA SER A 674 -11.77 -101.71 21.02
C SER A 674 -10.38 -101.56 21.64
N PHE A 675 -9.59 -102.63 21.73
CA PHE A 675 -8.19 -102.57 22.18
C PHE A 675 -7.31 -101.73 21.23
N ALA A 676 -7.43 -101.93 19.91
CA ALA A 676 -6.72 -101.11 18.93
C ALA A 676 -7.17 -99.63 18.97
N GLN A 677 -8.43 -99.36 19.27
CA GLN A 677 -8.92 -97.99 19.43
C GLN A 677 -8.43 -97.34 20.74
N ILE A 678 -8.28 -98.08 21.85
CA ILE A 678 -7.57 -97.57 23.05
C ILE A 678 -6.09 -97.30 22.75
N ALA A 679 -5.40 -98.19 22.02
CA ALA A 679 -4.02 -97.94 21.62
C ALA A 679 -3.90 -96.65 20.79
N PHE A 680 -4.88 -96.36 19.92
CA PHE A 680 -4.94 -95.12 19.14
C PHE A 680 -5.28 -93.88 19.99
N LEU A 681 -6.20 -93.98 20.95
CA LEU A 681 -6.50 -92.93 21.94
C LEU A 681 -5.24 -92.52 22.71
N LEU A 682 -4.52 -93.52 23.25
CA LEU A 682 -3.28 -93.33 24.01
C LEU A 682 -2.15 -92.77 23.12
N ALA A 683 -2.14 -93.11 21.83
CA ALA A 683 -1.22 -92.53 20.86
C ALA A 683 -1.49 -91.04 20.60
N ILE A 684 -2.75 -90.61 20.41
CA ILE A 684 -3.11 -89.18 20.32
C ILE A 684 -2.81 -88.45 21.64
N TRP A 685 -3.02 -89.11 22.77
CA TRP A 685 -2.74 -88.58 24.10
C TRP A 685 -1.25 -88.30 24.37
N LYS A 686 -0.30 -88.82 23.58
CA LYS A 686 1.11 -88.48 23.79
C LYS A 686 1.45 -87.02 23.39
N PRO A 687 1.18 -86.55 22.16
CA PRO A 687 1.36 -85.15 21.79
C PRO A 687 0.31 -84.21 22.38
N MET A 688 -0.85 -84.71 22.85
CA MET A 688 -1.88 -83.86 23.45
C MET A 688 -1.42 -83.30 24.80
N GLN A 689 -1.01 -82.03 24.83
CA GLN A 689 -0.43 -81.37 26.00
C GLN A 689 -1.40 -81.12 27.18
N SER A 690 -2.65 -81.63 27.14
CA SER A 690 -3.62 -81.40 28.21
C SER A 690 -3.18 -82.05 29.54
N LYS A 691 -2.99 -81.23 30.58
CA LYS A 691 -2.64 -81.68 31.95
C LYS A 691 -3.78 -82.39 32.69
N VAL A 692 -5.03 -82.24 32.25
CA VAL A 692 -6.19 -82.98 32.78
C VAL A 692 -6.83 -83.77 31.66
N ARG A 693 -7.19 -85.04 31.93
CA ARG A 693 -7.85 -85.94 30.97
C ARG A 693 -9.00 -86.70 31.64
N GLY A 694 -10.07 -86.94 30.90
CA GLY A 694 -11.27 -87.65 31.36
C GLY A 694 -11.72 -88.68 30.34
N LEU A 695 -12.14 -89.86 30.82
CA LEU A 695 -12.64 -90.93 29.96
C LEU A 695 -13.78 -91.69 30.67
N ASP A 696 -15.00 -91.55 30.15
CA ASP A 696 -16.21 -92.17 30.70
C ASP A 696 -16.57 -93.49 29.99
N GLU A 697 -16.93 -94.52 30.76
CA GLU A 697 -17.45 -95.83 30.28
C GLU A 697 -16.60 -96.56 29.20
N PHE A 698 -15.27 -96.40 29.23
CA PHE A 698 -14.38 -96.96 28.19
C PHE A 698 -14.40 -98.50 28.05
N ASP A 699 -14.74 -99.23 29.11
CA ASP A 699 -14.68 -100.69 29.16
C ASP A 699 -16.02 -101.38 28.86
N VAL A 700 -17.11 -100.62 28.65
CA VAL A 700 -18.48 -101.15 28.49
C VAL A 700 -18.67 -102.05 27.26
N PHE A 701 -17.81 -101.94 26.25
CA PHE A 701 -17.87 -102.75 25.01
C PHE A 701 -16.81 -103.87 24.94
N MET A 702 -16.12 -104.16 26.05
CA MET A 702 -15.04 -105.14 26.10
C MET A 702 -15.44 -106.36 26.94
N ASP A 703 -15.06 -107.55 26.48
CA ASP A 703 -15.05 -108.73 27.35
C ASP A 703 -13.98 -108.61 28.45
N GLN A 704 -14.05 -109.49 29.44
CA GLN A 704 -13.19 -109.47 30.63
C GLN A 704 -11.68 -109.57 30.32
N VAL A 705 -11.31 -110.26 29.24
CA VAL A 705 -9.90 -110.45 28.83
C VAL A 705 -9.38 -109.18 28.17
N ASN A 706 -10.15 -108.63 27.23
CA ASN A 706 -9.84 -107.39 26.54
C ASN A 706 -9.83 -106.19 27.50
N ARG A 707 -10.78 -106.14 28.46
CA ARG A 707 -10.83 -105.17 29.55
C ARG A 707 -9.56 -105.19 30.41
N ARG A 708 -9.10 -106.36 30.88
CA ARG A 708 -7.88 -106.48 31.70
C ARG A 708 -6.63 -106.00 30.95
N LEU A 709 -6.51 -106.34 29.66
CA LEU A 709 -5.37 -105.92 28.83
C LEU A 709 -5.42 -104.42 28.48
N ALA A 710 -6.61 -103.87 28.23
CA ALA A 710 -6.81 -102.44 28.03
C ALA A 710 -6.45 -101.63 29.30
N LEU A 711 -6.91 -102.08 30.48
CA LEU A 711 -6.58 -101.46 31.76
C LEU A 711 -5.08 -101.48 32.04
N LYS A 712 -4.39 -102.61 31.78
CA LYS A 712 -2.92 -102.70 31.91
C LYS A 712 -2.18 -101.73 30.98
N LEU A 713 -2.60 -101.65 29.71
CA LEU A 713 -2.06 -100.69 28.73
C LEU A 713 -2.29 -99.22 29.16
N ILE A 714 -3.50 -98.90 29.64
CA ILE A 714 -3.84 -97.57 30.16
C ILE A 714 -2.96 -97.20 31.34
N LEU A 715 -2.89 -98.05 32.38
CA LEU A 715 -2.09 -97.80 33.58
C LEU A 715 -0.62 -97.55 33.23
N GLN A 716 -0.03 -98.39 32.36
CA GLN A 716 1.33 -98.22 31.90
C GLN A 716 1.56 -96.90 31.14
N LYS A 717 0.64 -96.52 30.24
CA LYS A 717 0.80 -95.28 29.44
C LYS A 717 0.47 -93.99 30.20
N VAL A 718 -0.36 -94.07 31.24
CA VAL A 718 -0.58 -92.95 32.16
C VAL A 718 0.59 -92.79 33.14
N SER A 719 1.19 -93.90 33.63
CA SER A 719 2.38 -93.81 34.50
C SER A 719 3.59 -93.20 33.81
N GLU A 720 3.73 -93.38 32.49
CA GLU A 720 4.77 -92.72 31.66
C GLU A 720 4.67 -91.18 31.62
N ASN A 721 3.58 -90.56 32.12
CA ASN A 721 3.35 -89.12 32.04
C ASN A 721 2.90 -88.53 33.41
N PRO A 722 3.79 -88.40 34.42
CA PRO A 722 3.43 -88.02 35.79
C PRO A 722 2.89 -86.58 35.95
N LYS A 723 3.07 -85.71 34.95
CA LYS A 723 2.52 -84.34 34.96
C LYS A 723 1.04 -84.24 34.55
N THR A 724 0.36 -85.35 34.29
CA THR A 724 -1.03 -85.38 33.80
C THR A 724 -1.96 -86.09 34.79
N GLN A 725 -3.00 -85.39 35.24
CA GLN A 725 -4.08 -85.98 36.02
C GLN A 725 -5.10 -86.63 35.08
N THR A 726 -5.38 -87.92 35.24
CA THR A 726 -6.32 -88.68 34.41
C THR A 726 -7.44 -89.28 35.24
N ILE A 727 -8.69 -89.04 34.82
CA ILE A 727 -9.92 -89.49 35.47
C ILE A 727 -10.60 -90.53 34.58
N PHE A 728 -10.68 -91.76 35.06
CA PHE A 728 -11.39 -92.87 34.41
C PHE A 728 -12.70 -93.14 35.15
N ILE A 729 -13.80 -93.28 34.42
CA ILE A 729 -15.07 -93.74 34.99
C ILE A 729 -15.40 -95.10 34.39
N THR A 730 -15.76 -96.06 35.26
CA THR A 730 -16.26 -97.37 34.84
C THR A 730 -17.42 -97.82 35.74
N PRO A 731 -18.45 -98.50 35.19
CA PRO A 731 -19.53 -99.06 35.97
C PRO A 731 -19.21 -100.44 36.58
N LEU A 732 -18.03 -100.97 36.29
CA LEU A 732 -17.60 -102.33 36.64
C LEU A 732 -16.52 -102.29 37.72
N GLU A 733 -16.56 -103.25 38.65
CA GLU A 733 -15.52 -103.41 39.67
C GLU A 733 -14.13 -103.61 39.04
N ILE A 734 -13.09 -103.08 39.71
CA ILE A 734 -11.70 -103.13 39.26
C ILE A 734 -10.90 -103.92 40.30
N THR A 735 -10.89 -105.24 40.18
CA THR A 735 -10.19 -106.15 41.11
C THR A 735 -9.11 -106.96 40.37
N HIS A 736 -8.00 -107.23 41.07
CA HIS A 736 -6.90 -108.11 40.62
C HIS A 736 -6.26 -107.75 39.25
N ILE A 737 -5.80 -106.50 39.09
CA ILE A 737 -5.02 -106.06 37.92
C ILE A 737 -3.65 -105.53 38.36
N GLU A 738 -2.60 -106.02 37.72
CA GLU A 738 -1.22 -105.57 37.92
C GLU A 738 -1.10 -104.05 37.68
N GLY A 739 -0.51 -103.33 38.63
CA GLY A 739 -0.30 -101.88 38.57
C GLY A 739 -1.38 -101.03 39.25
N LEU A 740 -2.43 -101.63 39.83
CA LEU A 740 -3.39 -100.92 40.69
C LEU A 740 -2.80 -100.55 42.06
N ASP A 741 -1.88 -101.36 42.59
CA ASP A 741 -1.27 -101.18 43.92
C ASP A 741 -0.16 -100.11 43.95
N ASN A 742 -0.16 -99.20 42.97
CA ASN A 742 0.84 -98.15 42.82
C ASN A 742 0.30 -96.85 43.44
N ASP A 743 1.09 -96.17 44.29
CA ASP A 743 0.71 -94.95 45.04
C ASP A 743 0.12 -93.82 44.16
N THR A 744 0.38 -93.86 42.85
CA THR A 744 -0.15 -92.93 41.84
C THR A 744 -1.61 -93.19 41.43
N VAL A 745 -2.23 -94.29 41.89
CA VAL A 745 -3.59 -94.74 41.51
C VAL A 745 -4.54 -94.62 42.70
N ASN A 746 -5.65 -93.91 42.50
CA ASN A 746 -6.68 -93.68 43.51
C ASN A 746 -8.02 -94.21 43.00
N ILE A 747 -8.75 -94.99 43.81
CA ILE A 747 -10.05 -95.56 43.48
C ILE A 747 -11.12 -94.91 44.37
N HIS A 748 -12.16 -94.35 43.73
CA HIS A 748 -13.25 -93.65 44.37
C HIS A 748 -14.57 -94.38 44.08
N GLU A 749 -15.24 -94.90 45.11
CA GLU A 749 -16.57 -95.51 44.93
C GLU A 749 -17.69 -94.49 45.16
N ILE A 750 -18.58 -94.34 44.18
CA ILE A 750 -19.78 -93.51 44.28
C ILE A 750 -21.00 -94.40 44.49
N HIS A 751 -21.49 -94.40 45.72
CA HIS A 751 -22.77 -95.00 46.09
C HIS A 751 -23.96 -94.25 45.46
N PRO A 752 -25.10 -94.92 45.25
CA PRO A 752 -26.29 -94.26 44.71
C PRO A 752 -26.75 -93.06 45.57
N PRO A 753 -27.23 -91.97 44.96
CA PRO A 753 -27.72 -90.82 45.71
C PRO A 753 -28.97 -91.20 46.53
N GLU A 754 -29.06 -90.65 47.74
CA GLU A 754 -30.30 -90.59 48.51
C GLU A 754 -31.37 -89.87 47.68
N ARG A 755 -32.56 -90.50 47.55
CA ARG A 755 -33.65 -90.04 46.68
C ARG A 755 -34.61 -89.09 47.38
#